data_AF-A0A182XQ91-F1
#
_entry.id   AF-A0A182XQ91-F1
#
_cell.length_a   1.000
_cell.length_b   1.000
_cell.length_c   1.000
_cell.angle_alpha   90.00
_cell.angle_beta   90.00
_cell.angle_gamma   90.00
#
_symmetry.space_group_name_H-M   'P 1'
#
loop_
_entity.id
_entity.type
_entity.pdbx_description
1 polymer ?
#
loop_
_entity_poly.entity_id
_entity_poly.type
_entity_poly.pdbx_seq_one_letter_code
_entity_poly.pdbx_strand_id
1 'polypeptide(L)'
;MELCGVFLQRTAMLIAVVITGSFVLSNCATIPSTLNCIHNVARCKFVGASVQILNDHQLPTYQLAISGYDGKSNITVSFIDSVLEYVPELVFASLPNVTDIQLTRTQTCILHERAFHGLERVDAIMIAENPLQALPQTIFHGLYTLRTLKLIDIGLTTVASEWFRDLTSIESLIVSNNRITTLEANVFQYCPNIRDLDLSANLIESLPETVFDSLSDVESIKLGSNRLENVPENLFSNTGDLRTLTLSNNSLRLISPILLRNLSNLEELNLRWNHIEDFQLLFFPSIQPFALDLRNNLLTYFDRAMLTVLENLDAIWLNNNRISGIAPDTFHDAVNTTLIELNDNYLEELPVELLAGLTHLRVFAASNNKIKSVPEELFLENLEVKEIRLSSNFIETFPSKFFAELPILEELYLDRNNLIEIQEDVFVDCPILRVIELSYNHLVSMPPRIFQKQQESIESLEAKANLLSNIEFVKNLKHLKTLNLEGNQVSELQGGEFNGSSNITHLMLAYNHLHRLSNESFQGLINLKVLNLSNNTINYIDPDTFVGIRTLYELYLNGNDITSLPEDVFVSQEALEKLSLRDNGLEQISVRIIQNLPRLKHLDMSNNPIANIPDQFLQRNMNLERLSLNEVRLQRLSKKFIPEPKLMKYISLERCSIVEIEPEAFWLFGSVCSSEVYLRENELTILPKGLFRTSRMLSVLDLSFNRLTHLNPDTFASDSSLRELYLEGNNIRQLAAGDLAIFHGLKILNLRNNCIEWIPEGTFEGLDNLEILDIGYNKLTQLPLHVFANLINLQIISLDGMLLQSLDRDLFINQSNLEKVFLQDNMLRKLEIDLFRNNVLMTHLSIANNSFASFPLHNYKQLNESLRFLHMSDNMIDSFIVTPALTELKASRNNISLILAMANVEPSLVNIDLSSNRLSSMEQLKDFKHLESLNVAHNPLVVFDFTQLGVFYKLSHFNASSLDVPSLNLTTDGMLLPTLTSLDLSNNGLLTVSVEFLRSFPRLASLYLQNNPLRDFNYQFFFEVLPSLSLLGLDP
;
A
#
# COMPACT_ATOMS: atom_id res chain seq x y z
N MET A 1 35.74 24.25 10.02
CA MET A 1 35.96 25.56 10.67
C MET A 1 35.71 26.73 9.72
N GLU A 2 36.42 26.87 8.60
CA GLU A 2 36.35 28.11 7.78
C GLU A 2 34.96 28.43 7.18
N LEU A 3 34.10 27.44 6.92
CA LEU A 3 32.71 27.67 6.50
C LEU A 3 31.82 28.32 7.58
N CYS A 4 32.17 28.24 8.87
CA CYS A 4 31.37 28.81 9.96
C CYS A 4 31.55 30.33 10.10
N GLY A 5 32.68 30.89 9.65
CA GLY A 5 32.99 32.31 9.79
C GLY A 5 32.01 33.25 9.05
N VAL A 6 31.38 32.76 7.99
CA VAL A 6 30.42 33.53 7.17
C VAL A 6 29.02 33.56 7.78
N PHE A 7 28.61 32.49 8.48
CA PHE A 7 27.34 32.47 9.21
C PHE A 7 27.38 33.37 10.45
N LEU A 8 28.50 33.39 11.18
CA LEU A 8 28.72 34.24 12.35
C LEU A 8 28.76 35.76 12.07
N GLN A 9 28.72 36.18 10.80
CA GLN A 9 28.57 37.59 10.41
C GLN A 9 27.18 37.96 9.87
N ARG A 10 26.27 36.98 9.68
CA ARG A 10 24.85 37.23 9.33
C ARG A 10 23.88 37.04 10.51
N THR A 11 24.33 36.45 11.60
CA THR A 11 23.53 36.13 12.80
C THR A 11 22.97 37.33 13.56
N ALA A 12 23.32 38.57 13.22
CA ALA A 12 22.63 39.77 13.73
C ALA A 12 21.20 39.94 13.16
N MET A 13 20.81 39.17 12.13
CA MET A 13 19.56 39.35 11.39
C MET A 13 18.68 38.09 11.27
N LEU A 14 18.90 37.11 12.17
CA LEU A 14 18.14 35.84 12.21
C LEU A 14 17.15 35.75 13.40
N ILE A 15 16.95 36.85 14.14
CA ILE A 15 16.05 36.96 15.29
C ILE A 15 14.77 37.72 14.88
N ALA A 16 14.14 37.27 13.80
CA ALA A 16 12.88 37.83 13.27
C ALA A 16 12.04 36.82 12.45
N VAL A 17 12.31 35.52 12.59
CA VAL A 17 11.43 34.47 12.01
C VAL A 17 10.28 34.21 12.99
N VAL A 18 9.08 33.95 12.47
CA VAL A 18 7.85 33.87 13.29
C VAL A 18 7.87 32.64 14.19
N ILE A 19 8.18 32.84 15.48
CA ILE A 19 8.18 31.79 16.49
C ILE A 19 6.73 31.41 16.84
N THR A 20 6.18 30.41 16.14
CA THR A 20 4.91 29.73 16.49
C THR A 20 5.10 28.72 17.63
N GLY A 21 5.82 29.12 18.68
CA GLY A 21 6.01 28.31 19.89
C GLY A 21 4.77 28.32 20.78
N SER A 22 4.32 27.15 21.22
CA SER A 22 3.13 27.02 22.06
C SER A 22 3.51 26.90 23.53
N PHE A 23 3.26 27.96 24.31
CA PHE A 23 3.39 27.92 25.76
C PHE A 23 2.11 27.32 26.34
N VAL A 24 2.24 26.13 26.91
CA VAL A 24 1.11 25.42 27.52
C VAL A 24 1.25 25.50 29.04
N LEU A 25 0.60 26.52 29.61
CA LEU A 25 0.09 26.36 30.98
C LEU A 25 -0.88 25.17 30.94
N SER A 26 -0.74 24.25 31.91
CA SER A 26 -1.45 22.98 31.86
C SER A 26 -2.98 23.20 31.81
N ASN A 27 -3.65 22.53 30.84
CA ASN A 27 -5.12 22.54 30.57
C ASN A 27 -5.64 23.87 29.94
N CYS A 28 -6.74 24.08 29.19
CA CYS A 28 -7.69 23.33 28.30
C CYS A 28 -7.58 23.92 26.85
N ALA A 29 -8.70 24.33 26.22
CA ALA A 29 -8.79 25.34 25.16
C ALA A 29 -10.08 26.22 25.27
N THR A 30 -10.00 27.51 24.85
CA THR A 30 -10.97 28.34 24.06
C THR A 30 -12.51 28.19 24.27
N ILE A 31 -13.40 29.21 24.31
CA ILE A 31 -13.46 30.65 23.91
C ILE A 31 -14.51 31.38 24.85
N PRO A 32 -14.96 32.64 24.61
CA PRO A 32 -14.32 33.95 24.82
C PRO A 32 -14.71 34.66 26.15
N SER A 33 -13.76 35.43 26.70
CA SER A 33 -13.96 36.70 27.43
C SER A 33 -15.16 36.88 28.40
N THR A 34 -15.41 35.97 29.35
CA THR A 34 -15.55 36.27 30.79
C THR A 34 -15.68 34.97 31.60
N LEU A 35 -15.17 34.96 32.85
CA LEU A 35 -15.00 33.73 33.63
C LEU A 35 -16.14 33.54 34.65
N ASN A 36 -16.78 32.36 34.63
CA ASN A 36 -17.53 31.83 35.77
C ASN A 36 -17.63 30.30 35.63
N CYS A 37 -17.03 29.56 36.56
CA CYS A 37 -16.94 28.09 36.50
C CYS A 37 -17.47 27.48 37.81
N ILE A 38 -18.44 26.56 37.72
CA ILE A 38 -18.95 25.82 38.89
C ILE A 38 -19.04 24.32 38.58
N HIS A 39 -18.19 23.58 39.29
CA HIS A 39 -18.15 22.14 39.57
C HIS A 39 -18.04 21.06 38.47
N ASN A 40 -17.00 20.25 38.72
CA ASN A 40 -16.72 18.85 38.33
C ASN A 40 -15.96 18.56 37.02
N VAL A 41 -14.85 17.83 37.24
CA VAL A 41 -13.81 17.35 36.32
C VAL A 41 -12.95 18.46 35.71
N ALA A 42 -11.63 18.35 35.91
CA ALA A 42 -10.68 19.46 35.82
C ALA A 42 -10.07 19.64 34.42
N ARG A 43 -10.03 20.89 33.93
CA ARG A 43 -9.06 21.46 32.96
C ARG A 43 -9.47 22.90 32.56
N CYS A 44 -8.65 23.99 32.70
CA CYS A 44 -8.74 25.16 31.78
C CYS A 44 -7.58 26.16 31.53
N LYS A 45 -7.59 26.80 30.33
CA LYS A 45 -6.48 27.50 29.62
C LYS A 45 -6.54 29.03 29.65
N PHE A 46 -5.37 29.63 29.42
CA PHE A 46 -5.22 31.02 28.99
C PHE A 46 -5.18 31.21 27.46
N VAL A 47 -5.53 32.42 27.02
CA VAL A 47 -5.25 33.00 25.71
C VAL A 47 -4.74 34.43 25.96
N GLY A 48 -3.65 34.84 25.31
CA GLY A 48 -3.15 36.22 25.39
C GLY A 48 -1.73 36.42 25.97
N ALA A 49 -0.98 35.36 26.25
CA ALA A 49 0.46 35.49 26.52
C ALA A 49 1.23 35.70 25.20
N SER A 50 2.08 36.73 25.14
CA SER A 50 3.01 36.95 24.02
C SER A 50 4.45 36.86 24.50
N VAL A 51 5.25 36.04 23.81
CA VAL A 51 6.71 36.05 24.00
C VAL A 51 7.30 37.18 23.19
N GLN A 52 8.14 37.98 23.84
CA GLN A 52 9.03 38.92 23.20
C GLN A 52 10.46 38.56 23.59
N ILE A 53 11.37 38.61 22.61
CA ILE A 53 12.81 38.47 22.86
C ILE A 53 13.30 39.82 23.37
N LEU A 54 13.65 39.86 24.66
CA LEU A 54 14.24 41.05 25.27
C LEU A 54 15.69 41.19 24.78
N ASN A 55 15.99 42.32 24.15
CA ASN A 55 17.29 42.62 23.57
C ASN A 55 17.93 43.79 24.34
N ASP A 56 18.61 43.48 25.45
CA ASP A 56 19.33 44.49 26.22
C ASP A 56 20.69 44.80 25.58
N HIS A 57 21.08 46.08 25.58
CA HIS A 57 22.06 46.64 24.65
C HIS A 57 23.54 46.33 24.98
N GLN A 58 23.83 45.34 25.83
CA GLN A 58 25.21 45.03 26.25
C GLN A 58 25.70 43.59 26.00
N LEU A 59 24.82 42.60 25.75
CA LEU A 59 25.17 41.24 25.28
C LEU A 59 23.89 40.58 24.71
N PRO A 60 23.96 39.68 23.70
CA PRO A 60 22.79 39.06 23.08
C PRO A 60 22.22 37.89 23.90
N THR A 61 21.88 38.15 25.17
CA THR A 61 21.18 37.19 26.04
C THR A 61 19.69 37.16 25.70
N TYR A 62 19.31 36.41 24.66
CA TYR A 62 17.92 36.25 24.23
C TYR A 62 17.11 35.46 25.27
N GLN A 63 16.44 36.16 26.19
CA GLN A 63 15.60 35.56 27.22
C GLN A 63 14.13 35.48 26.81
N LEU A 64 13.45 34.39 27.20
CA LEU A 64 12.00 34.23 27.06
C LEU A 64 11.26 34.94 28.20
N ALA A 65 10.40 35.89 27.88
CA ALA A 65 9.50 36.54 28.83
C ALA A 65 8.04 36.11 28.61
N ILE A 66 7.31 35.79 29.69
CA ILE A 66 5.89 35.42 29.65
C ILE A 66 5.04 36.48 30.38
N SER A 67 4.19 37.18 29.62
CA SER A 67 3.23 38.15 30.16
C SER A 67 2.00 37.46 30.77
N GLY A 68 1.58 37.88 31.97
CA GLY A 68 0.34 37.40 32.61
C GLY A 68 0.48 36.12 33.44
N TYR A 69 1.71 35.68 33.72
CA TYR A 69 2.02 34.53 34.55
C TYR A 69 1.75 34.78 36.06
N ASP A 70 1.36 33.73 36.79
CA ASP A 70 0.91 33.80 38.20
C ASP A 70 2.03 33.68 39.26
N GLY A 71 3.25 33.37 38.82
CA GLY A 71 4.41 33.13 39.70
C GLY A 71 4.44 31.75 40.37
N LYS A 72 3.53 30.83 40.03
CA LYS A 72 3.33 29.56 40.77
C LYS A 72 3.04 28.33 39.92
N SER A 73 2.36 28.48 38.79
CA SER A 73 1.95 27.35 37.94
C SER A 73 3.13 26.77 37.17
N ASN A 74 3.16 25.45 36.97
CA ASN A 74 4.15 24.79 36.13
C ASN A 74 4.06 25.27 34.67
N ILE A 75 5.20 25.35 33.98
CA ILE A 75 5.31 25.84 32.61
C ILE A 75 5.86 24.72 31.71
N THR A 76 5.08 24.35 30.70
CA THR A 76 5.55 23.52 29.57
C THR A 76 5.89 24.43 28.39
N VAL A 77 7.10 24.28 27.86
CA VAL A 77 7.63 25.06 26.73
C VAL A 77 7.81 24.16 25.52
N SER A 78 6.86 24.21 24.56
CA SER A 78 6.87 23.34 23.39
C SER A 78 7.08 24.11 22.09
N PHE A 79 8.17 23.81 21.40
CA PHE A 79 8.43 24.16 20.01
C PHE A 79 8.26 22.91 19.16
N ILE A 80 7.17 22.87 18.39
CA ILE A 80 6.78 21.71 17.56
C ILE A 80 6.55 22.23 16.14
N ASP A 81 7.06 21.52 15.13
CA ASP A 81 6.88 21.85 13.71
C ASP A 81 7.27 23.31 13.38
N SER A 82 8.47 23.73 13.83
CA SER A 82 8.86 25.15 13.88
C SER A 82 10.24 25.47 13.28
N VAL A 83 10.33 26.62 12.61
CA VAL A 83 11.52 27.15 11.94
C VAL A 83 12.56 27.77 12.90
N LEU A 84 12.73 27.15 14.07
CA LEU A 84 13.76 27.49 15.05
C LEU A 84 15.09 26.85 14.63
N GLU A 85 16.08 27.63 14.21
CA GLU A 85 17.40 27.11 13.74
C GLU A 85 18.45 26.98 14.86
N TYR A 86 18.34 27.76 15.93
CA TYR A 86 19.35 27.89 16.98
C TYR A 86 18.72 28.18 18.35
N VAL A 87 19.21 27.49 19.39
CA VAL A 87 18.80 27.73 20.79
C VAL A 87 19.96 28.40 21.57
N PRO A 88 19.80 29.68 22.00
CA PRO A 88 20.88 30.46 22.60
C PRO A 88 21.11 30.19 24.10
N GLU A 89 22.19 30.77 24.63
CA GLU A 89 22.55 30.73 26.06
C GLU A 89 21.44 31.30 26.97
N LEU A 90 21.17 30.62 28.09
CA LEU A 90 20.28 31.09 29.18
C LEU A 90 18.83 31.43 28.76
N VAL A 91 18.39 30.96 27.59
CA VAL A 91 17.10 31.32 26.97
C VAL A 91 15.88 31.00 27.85
N PHE A 92 15.97 29.93 28.65
CA PHE A 92 14.92 29.50 29.59
C PHE A 92 15.13 30.01 31.03
N ALA A 93 16.28 30.60 31.36
CA ALA A 93 16.66 30.95 32.74
C ALA A 93 15.78 32.03 33.39
N SER A 94 15.02 32.78 32.59
CA SER A 94 14.03 33.77 33.00
C SER A 94 12.67 33.15 33.41
N LEU A 95 12.49 31.83 33.32
CA LEU A 95 11.21 31.14 33.52
C LEU A 95 11.26 30.23 34.79
N PRO A 96 10.90 30.73 35.99
CA PRO A 96 11.28 30.12 37.27
C PRO A 96 10.55 28.82 37.64
N ASN A 97 9.59 28.35 36.85
CA ASN A 97 8.80 27.12 37.09
C ASN A 97 8.61 26.29 35.81
N VAL A 98 9.60 26.28 34.91
CA VAL A 98 9.60 25.33 33.79
C VAL A 98 9.81 23.92 34.30
N THR A 99 8.86 23.04 33.99
CA THR A 99 8.92 21.60 34.27
C THR A 99 9.20 20.78 33.02
N ASP A 100 8.76 21.26 31.85
CA ASP A 100 8.82 20.50 30.60
C ASP A 100 9.36 21.37 29.46
N ILE A 101 10.34 20.86 28.70
CA ILE A 101 10.81 21.48 27.45
C ILE A 101 10.73 20.47 26.32
N GLN A 102 10.15 20.88 25.19
CA GLN A 102 10.00 20.05 23.99
C GLN A 102 10.50 20.81 22.75
N LEU A 103 11.43 20.20 22.02
CA LEU A 103 11.96 20.65 20.74
C LEU A 103 11.72 19.52 19.72
N THR A 104 10.61 19.54 18.99
CA THR A 104 10.18 18.44 18.10
C THR A 104 9.98 18.94 16.66
N ARG A 105 10.56 18.27 15.65
CA ARG A 105 10.51 18.71 14.24
C ARG A 105 10.80 20.20 14.09
N THR A 106 11.89 20.63 14.73
CA THR A 106 12.40 21.99 14.57
C THR A 106 13.57 21.98 13.60
N GLN A 107 13.86 23.12 12.97
CA GLN A 107 15.04 23.26 12.12
C GLN A 107 16.33 23.42 12.93
N THR A 108 16.34 23.04 14.22
CA THR A 108 17.44 23.35 15.14
C THR A 108 18.69 22.59 14.74
N CYS A 109 19.69 23.32 14.26
CA CYS A 109 20.98 22.79 13.86
C CYS A 109 22.00 22.82 15.01
N ILE A 110 21.83 23.76 15.95
CA ILE A 110 22.79 24.07 17.02
C ILE A 110 22.06 24.39 18.34
N LEU A 111 22.51 23.78 19.43
CA LEU A 111 22.15 24.16 20.81
C LEU A 111 23.36 24.78 21.49
N HIS A 112 23.21 25.93 22.16
CA HIS A 112 24.28 26.49 22.99
C HIS A 112 24.51 25.63 24.24
N GLU A 113 25.77 25.40 24.63
CA GLU A 113 26.16 24.57 25.78
C GLU A 113 25.55 24.97 27.14
N ARG A 114 24.98 26.18 27.23
CA ARG A 114 24.31 26.72 28.42
C ARG A 114 22.84 27.11 28.17
N ALA A 115 22.19 26.49 27.18
CA ALA A 115 20.78 26.75 26.86
C ALA A 115 19.82 26.41 28.02
N PHE A 116 20.00 25.24 28.65
CA PHE A 116 19.18 24.76 29.77
C PHE A 116 19.70 25.19 31.16
N HIS A 117 20.77 26.00 31.22
CA HIS A 117 21.41 26.34 32.48
C HIS A 117 20.52 27.26 33.35
N GLY A 118 20.42 26.94 34.65
CA GLY A 118 19.57 27.67 35.61
C GLY A 118 18.15 27.09 35.80
N LEU A 119 17.82 25.94 35.18
CA LEU A 119 16.53 25.28 35.34
C LEU A 119 16.46 24.41 36.62
N GLU A 120 16.21 25.06 37.77
CA GLU A 120 16.12 24.39 39.08
C GLU A 120 14.90 23.44 39.26
N ARG A 121 13.97 23.39 38.29
CA ARG A 121 12.66 22.71 38.41
C ARG A 121 12.25 21.86 37.21
N VAL A 122 13.15 21.66 36.23
CA VAL A 122 12.83 20.86 35.05
C VAL A 122 12.74 19.38 35.42
N ASP A 123 11.64 18.74 35.02
CA ASP A 123 11.33 17.33 35.27
C ASP A 123 11.43 16.53 33.95
N ALA A 124 11.11 17.14 32.80
CA ALA A 124 11.22 16.52 31.48
C ALA A 124 11.89 17.44 30.41
N ILE A 125 12.80 16.85 29.62
CA ILE A 125 13.36 17.45 28.40
C ILE A 125 13.21 16.46 27.24
N MET A 126 12.67 16.94 26.12
CA MET A 126 12.52 16.19 24.87
C MET A 126 13.11 16.97 23.70
N ILE A 127 14.00 16.33 22.95
CA ILE A 127 14.62 16.84 21.73
C ILE A 127 14.42 15.74 20.67
N ALA A 128 13.57 15.99 19.68
CA ALA A 128 13.11 14.97 18.74
C ALA A 128 13.05 15.45 17.27
N GLU A 129 13.43 14.60 16.31
CA GLU A 129 13.29 14.84 14.86
C GLU A 129 13.95 16.17 14.42
N ASN A 130 15.21 16.42 14.84
CA ASN A 130 15.90 17.70 14.61
C ASN A 130 17.26 17.50 13.89
N PRO A 131 17.65 18.39 12.95
CA PRO A 131 18.89 18.28 12.18
C PRO A 131 20.13 18.78 12.96
N LEU A 132 20.30 18.32 14.22
CA LEU A 132 21.40 18.74 15.08
C LEU A 132 22.76 18.28 14.54
N GLN A 133 23.73 19.20 14.50
CA GLN A 133 25.11 18.89 14.07
C GLN A 133 25.90 18.17 15.15
N ALA A 134 25.66 18.52 16.43
CA ALA A 134 26.22 17.90 17.62
C ALA A 134 25.42 18.32 18.86
N LEU A 135 25.50 17.53 19.93
CA LEU A 135 24.95 17.85 21.26
C LEU A 135 26.12 18.14 22.23
N PRO A 136 26.24 19.35 22.82
CA PRO A 136 27.39 19.70 23.67
C PRO A 136 27.51 18.80 24.92
N GLN A 137 28.73 18.46 25.34
CA GLN A 137 28.96 17.59 26.52
C GLN A 137 28.41 18.17 27.83
N THR A 138 28.35 19.49 27.95
CA THR A 138 27.92 20.24 29.14
C THR A 138 26.44 20.65 29.13
N ILE A 139 25.67 20.28 28.10
CA ILE A 139 24.33 20.81 27.83
C ILE A 139 23.31 20.59 28.96
N PHE A 140 23.46 19.52 29.74
CA PHE A 140 22.60 19.17 30.88
C PHE A 140 23.24 19.43 32.26
N HIS A 141 24.34 20.20 32.30
CA HIS A 141 25.08 20.48 33.54
C HIS A 141 24.21 21.21 34.57
N GLY A 142 24.07 20.61 35.75
CA GLY A 142 23.30 21.12 36.89
C GLY A 142 21.80 20.79 36.89
N LEU A 143 21.30 19.93 36.00
CA LEU A 143 19.87 19.56 35.93
C LEU A 143 19.46 18.45 36.92
N TYR A 144 19.80 18.62 38.20
CA TYR A 144 19.65 17.60 39.25
C TYR A 144 18.21 17.09 39.48
N THR A 145 17.19 17.83 39.04
CA THR A 145 15.77 17.49 39.19
C THR A 145 15.16 16.71 38.02
N LEU A 146 15.89 16.57 36.90
CA LEU A 146 15.36 15.99 35.67
C LEU A 146 15.05 14.50 35.83
N ARG A 147 13.79 14.11 35.65
CA ARG A 147 13.31 12.71 35.66
C ARG A 147 13.28 12.08 34.29
N THR A 148 13.01 12.85 33.25
CA THR A 148 12.79 12.35 31.89
C THR A 148 13.68 13.07 30.88
N LEU A 149 14.54 12.32 30.19
CA LEU A 149 15.33 12.83 29.05
C LEU A 149 15.02 12.01 27.79
N LYS A 150 14.62 12.69 26.72
CA LYS A 150 14.30 12.06 25.42
C LYS A 150 15.08 12.72 24.28
N LEU A 151 15.88 11.95 23.57
CA LEU A 151 16.79 12.36 22.49
C LEU A 151 16.52 11.46 21.27
N ILE A 152 15.54 11.80 20.44
CA ILE A 152 14.95 10.89 19.44
C ILE A 152 15.19 11.39 18.02
N ASP A 153 15.84 10.63 17.15
CA ASP A 153 16.20 11.08 15.78
C ASP A 153 16.80 12.49 15.74
N ILE A 154 17.95 12.63 16.40
CA ILE A 154 18.78 13.84 16.36
C ILE A 154 20.19 13.54 15.82
N GLY A 155 20.35 12.38 15.17
CA GLY A 155 21.59 11.98 14.49
C GLY A 155 22.76 11.59 15.37
N LEU A 156 22.58 11.33 16.67
CA LEU A 156 23.70 10.97 17.57
C LEU A 156 24.45 9.73 17.08
N THR A 157 25.78 9.79 17.02
CA THR A 157 26.65 8.64 16.69
C THR A 157 27.32 8.00 17.91
N THR A 158 27.31 8.70 19.04
CA THR A 158 27.90 8.28 20.32
C THR A 158 27.09 8.84 21.48
N VAL A 159 27.16 8.20 22.64
CA VAL A 159 26.63 8.75 23.90
C VAL A 159 27.79 9.21 24.77
N ALA A 160 27.78 10.48 25.19
CA ALA A 160 28.83 11.05 26.04
C ALA A 160 28.51 10.86 27.53
N SER A 161 29.44 10.31 28.31
CA SER A 161 29.23 10.05 29.74
C SER A 161 29.16 11.34 30.58
N GLU A 162 29.62 12.49 30.08
CA GLU A 162 29.44 13.78 30.75
C GLU A 162 27.99 14.25 30.82
N TRP A 163 27.12 13.84 29.87
CA TRP A 163 25.70 14.24 29.85
C TRP A 163 24.93 13.81 31.10
N PHE A 164 25.35 12.69 31.72
CA PHE A 164 24.66 12.06 32.84
C PHE A 164 25.15 12.51 34.22
N ARG A 165 26.26 13.26 34.27
CA ARG A 165 27.02 13.53 35.50
C ARG A 165 26.21 14.14 36.64
N ASP A 166 25.25 15.00 36.31
CA ASP A 166 24.39 15.69 37.28
C ASP A 166 22.95 15.17 37.28
N LEU A 167 22.59 14.19 36.43
CA LEU A 167 21.21 13.72 36.23
C LEU A 167 20.79 12.70 37.30
N THR A 168 21.07 13.01 38.57
CA THR A 168 20.95 12.08 39.70
C THR A 168 19.52 11.63 40.01
N SER A 169 18.50 12.26 39.45
CA SER A 169 17.07 11.92 39.64
C SER A 169 16.36 11.45 38.37
N ILE A 170 17.12 11.07 37.33
CA ILE A 170 16.52 10.55 36.08
C ILE A 170 15.91 9.16 36.29
N GLU A 171 14.66 9.01 35.87
CA GLU A 171 13.84 7.79 35.94
C GLU A 171 13.52 7.23 34.54
N SER A 172 13.49 8.06 33.49
CA SER A 172 13.27 7.66 32.10
C SER A 172 14.31 8.29 31.18
N LEU A 173 15.05 7.46 30.46
CA LEU A 173 16.07 7.85 29.50
C LEU A 173 15.81 7.20 28.14
N ILE A 174 15.43 8.01 27.15
CA ILE A 174 15.14 7.56 25.79
C ILE A 174 16.14 8.19 24.82
N VAL A 175 16.92 7.38 24.12
CA VAL A 175 17.95 7.79 23.14
C VAL A 175 17.77 7.01 21.83
N SER A 176 16.52 6.82 21.41
CA SER A 176 16.15 5.96 20.28
C SER A 176 16.12 6.66 18.91
N ASN A 177 16.08 5.89 17.82
CA ASN A 177 16.10 6.39 16.43
C ASN A 177 17.36 7.21 16.06
N ASN A 178 18.51 6.93 16.69
CA ASN A 178 19.77 7.61 16.38
C ASN A 178 20.73 6.67 15.59
N ARG A 179 22.01 6.98 15.56
CA ARG A 179 23.06 6.30 14.79
C ARG A 179 24.18 5.78 15.68
N ILE A 180 23.87 5.51 16.95
CA ILE A 180 24.84 5.08 17.97
C ILE A 180 25.31 3.67 17.65
N THR A 181 26.62 3.45 17.55
CA THR A 181 27.22 2.14 17.22
C THR A 181 27.79 1.39 18.42
N THR A 182 28.20 2.11 19.47
CA THR A 182 28.82 1.58 20.70
C THR A 182 28.47 2.43 21.92
N LEU A 183 28.60 1.85 23.11
CA LEU A 183 28.45 2.52 24.41
C LEU A 183 29.69 2.32 25.29
N GLU A 184 29.97 3.28 26.19
CA GLU A 184 31.03 3.14 27.19
C GLU A 184 30.59 2.26 28.37
N ALA A 185 31.50 1.45 28.91
CA ALA A 185 31.19 0.39 29.87
C ALA A 185 30.65 0.85 31.25
N ASN A 186 30.65 2.15 31.54
CA ASN A 186 30.11 2.76 32.76
C ASN A 186 29.33 4.05 32.47
N VAL A 187 28.75 4.17 31.26
CA VAL A 187 28.14 5.43 30.78
C VAL A 187 27.02 5.96 31.68
N PHE A 188 26.28 5.07 32.36
CA PHE A 188 25.17 5.43 33.25
C PHE A 188 25.52 5.47 34.76
N GLN A 189 26.81 5.44 35.14
CA GLN A 189 27.27 5.33 36.54
C GLN A 189 26.74 6.40 37.51
N TYR A 190 26.21 7.53 37.01
CA TYR A 190 25.66 8.63 37.80
C TYR A 190 24.12 8.64 37.88
N CYS A 191 23.45 7.67 37.24
CA CYS A 191 22.00 7.63 37.05
C CYS A 191 21.38 6.30 37.54
N PRO A 192 21.55 5.91 38.82
CA PRO A 192 21.07 4.61 39.32
C PRO A 192 19.54 4.48 39.39
N ASN A 193 18.81 5.61 39.37
CA ASN A 193 17.35 5.65 39.52
C ASN A 193 16.57 5.41 38.20
N ILE A 194 17.24 5.09 37.08
CA ILE A 194 16.58 4.86 35.79
C ILE A 194 15.70 3.61 35.88
N ARG A 195 14.39 3.78 35.66
CA ARG A 195 13.40 2.71 35.53
C ARG A 195 13.15 2.32 34.08
N ASP A 196 13.13 3.28 33.16
CA ASP A 196 12.91 3.02 31.73
C ASP A 196 14.09 3.52 30.89
N LEU A 197 14.83 2.57 30.29
CA LEU A 197 15.95 2.83 29.39
C LEU A 197 15.61 2.37 27.96
N ASP A 198 15.47 3.32 27.04
CA ASP A 198 15.24 3.04 25.61
C ASP A 198 16.45 3.46 24.76
N LEU A 199 17.11 2.47 24.17
CA LEU A 199 18.24 2.56 23.25
C LEU A 199 17.88 1.98 21.86
N SER A 200 16.59 1.79 21.60
CA SER A 200 16.09 1.14 20.37
C SER A 200 16.30 1.98 19.10
N ALA A 201 16.19 1.35 17.93
CA ALA A 201 16.38 2.00 16.63
C ALA A 201 17.73 2.75 16.55
N ASN A 202 18.81 2.05 16.85
CA ASN A 202 20.18 2.54 16.74
C ASN A 202 21.00 1.59 15.85
N LEU A 203 22.32 1.74 15.84
CA LEU A 203 23.24 0.91 15.07
C LEU A 203 24.16 0.09 15.99
N ILE A 204 23.73 -0.22 17.23
CA ILE A 204 24.59 -0.81 18.26
C ILE A 204 24.97 -2.24 17.85
N GLU A 205 26.26 -2.47 17.62
CA GLU A 205 26.80 -3.76 17.16
C GLU A 205 27.21 -4.67 18.32
N SER A 206 27.56 -4.09 19.48
CA SER A 206 27.87 -4.82 20.72
C SER A 206 27.69 -3.95 21.98
N LEU A 207 27.52 -4.61 23.13
CA LEU A 207 27.40 -3.98 24.45
C LEU A 207 28.55 -4.41 25.36
N PRO A 208 29.15 -3.51 26.16
CA PRO A 208 30.06 -3.89 27.23
C PRO A 208 29.33 -4.65 28.34
N GLU A 209 30.01 -5.62 28.95
CA GLU A 209 29.44 -6.51 29.99
C GLU A 209 28.89 -5.76 31.21
N THR A 210 29.52 -4.64 31.61
CA THR A 210 29.18 -3.86 32.81
C THR A 210 28.26 -2.67 32.55
N VAL A 211 27.77 -2.46 31.32
CA VAL A 211 27.11 -1.19 30.92
C VAL A 211 25.85 -0.84 31.70
N PHE A 212 25.19 -1.83 32.31
CA PHE A 212 24.00 -1.65 33.16
C PHE A 212 24.25 -1.93 34.66
N ASP A 213 25.50 -2.16 35.10
CA ASP A 213 25.80 -2.55 36.49
C ASP A 213 25.39 -1.52 37.55
N SER A 214 25.25 -0.25 37.16
CA SER A 214 24.79 0.83 38.05
C SER A 214 23.26 0.98 38.10
N LEU A 215 22.50 0.21 37.33
CA LEU A 215 21.06 0.36 37.15
C LEU A 215 20.27 -0.67 37.98
N SER A 216 20.35 -0.57 39.31
CA SER A 216 19.64 -1.50 40.21
C SER A 216 18.12 -1.45 40.07
N ASP A 217 17.59 -0.25 39.88
CA ASP A 217 16.16 0.07 39.96
C ASP A 217 15.44 -0.01 38.58
N VAL A 218 16.09 -0.61 37.57
CA VAL A 218 15.60 -0.59 36.18
C VAL A 218 14.49 -1.62 35.93
N GLU A 219 13.32 -1.15 35.53
CA GLU A 219 12.12 -1.96 35.26
C GLU A 219 11.96 -2.28 33.76
N SER A 220 12.54 -1.47 32.86
CA SER A 220 12.44 -1.63 31.40
C SER A 220 13.76 -1.31 30.68
N ILE A 221 14.23 -2.23 29.83
CA ILE A 221 15.38 -2.03 28.94
C ILE A 221 14.96 -2.39 27.51
N LYS A 222 15.04 -1.41 26.60
CA LYS A 222 14.68 -1.55 25.19
C LYS A 222 15.93 -1.38 24.31
N LEU A 223 16.35 -2.46 23.67
CA LEU A 223 17.51 -2.57 22.79
C LEU A 223 17.12 -2.99 21.36
N GLY A 224 15.82 -3.02 21.04
CA GLY A 224 15.34 -3.50 19.75
C GLY A 224 15.69 -2.59 18.56
N SER A 225 15.63 -3.10 17.33
CA SER A 225 16.07 -2.38 16.12
C SER A 225 17.52 -1.89 16.24
N ASN A 226 18.45 -2.82 16.46
CA ASN A 226 19.89 -2.57 16.55
C ASN A 226 20.64 -3.59 15.68
N ARG A 227 21.95 -3.78 15.90
CA ARG A 227 22.82 -4.69 15.15
C ARG A 227 23.49 -5.74 16.05
N LEU A 228 22.88 -6.07 17.18
CA LEU A 228 23.44 -7.03 18.12
C LEU A 228 23.45 -8.43 17.49
N GLU A 229 24.63 -9.01 17.29
CA GLU A 229 24.78 -10.42 16.91
C GLU A 229 24.78 -11.35 18.13
N ASN A 230 25.20 -10.85 19.30
CA ASN A 230 25.33 -11.59 20.56
C ASN A 230 25.08 -10.66 21.77
N VAL A 231 24.80 -11.24 22.94
CA VAL A 231 24.60 -10.54 24.22
C VAL A 231 25.54 -11.14 25.30
N PRO A 232 26.30 -10.35 26.09
CA PRO A 232 27.16 -10.87 27.15
C PRO A 232 26.38 -11.57 28.27
N GLU A 233 26.88 -12.72 28.74
CA GLU A 233 26.19 -13.62 29.70
C GLU A 233 25.92 -13.01 31.09
N ASN A 234 26.56 -11.89 31.41
CA ASN A 234 26.48 -11.19 32.70
C ASN A 234 25.89 -9.77 32.58
N LEU A 235 25.42 -9.37 31.38
CA LEU A 235 24.94 -8.01 31.08
C LEU A 235 23.84 -7.51 32.04
N PHE A 236 23.02 -8.43 32.55
CA PHE A 236 21.90 -8.17 33.45
C PHE A 236 22.15 -8.67 34.88
N SER A 237 23.43 -8.81 35.28
CA SER A 237 23.79 -9.41 36.57
C SER A 237 23.35 -8.60 37.80
N ASN A 238 23.17 -7.28 37.66
CA ASN A 238 22.76 -6.36 38.74
C ASN A 238 21.37 -5.71 38.55
N THR A 239 20.66 -6.03 37.46
CA THR A 239 19.37 -5.39 37.09
C THR A 239 18.15 -6.24 37.53
N GLY A 240 18.07 -6.57 38.82
CA GLY A 240 17.11 -7.58 39.34
C GLY A 240 15.62 -7.20 39.30
N ASP A 241 15.30 -5.91 39.22
CA ASP A 241 13.92 -5.39 39.16
C ASP A 241 13.38 -5.25 37.72
N LEU A 242 14.13 -5.75 36.72
CA LEU A 242 13.76 -5.68 35.30
C LEU A 242 12.51 -6.51 34.98
N ARG A 243 11.45 -5.83 34.54
CA ARG A 243 10.17 -6.39 34.09
C ARG A 243 10.12 -6.60 32.58
N THR A 244 10.65 -5.68 31.79
CA THR A 244 10.53 -5.72 30.31
C THR A 244 11.90 -5.66 29.65
N LEU A 245 12.27 -6.70 28.91
CA LEU A 245 13.50 -6.76 28.12
C LEU A 245 13.20 -6.95 26.62
N THR A 246 13.45 -5.91 25.82
CA THR A 246 13.22 -5.96 24.36
C THR A 246 14.54 -6.01 23.61
N LEU A 247 14.82 -7.15 22.97
CA LEU A 247 15.96 -7.43 22.09
C LEU A 247 15.54 -7.62 20.62
N SER A 248 14.27 -7.37 20.30
CA SER A 248 13.68 -7.59 18.96
C SER A 248 14.34 -6.85 17.81
N ASN A 249 14.25 -7.35 16.57
CA ASN A 249 14.84 -6.70 15.38
C ASN A 249 16.34 -6.44 15.54
N ASN A 250 17.09 -7.52 15.75
CA ASN A 250 18.56 -7.56 15.84
C ASN A 250 19.06 -8.71 14.95
N SER A 251 20.31 -9.16 15.12
CA SER A 251 20.90 -10.29 14.38
C SER A 251 21.30 -11.45 15.29
N LEU A 252 20.62 -11.58 16.44
CA LEU A 252 20.90 -12.59 17.46
C LEU A 252 20.62 -13.99 16.91
N ARG A 253 21.61 -14.90 17.02
CA ARG A 253 21.48 -16.30 16.59
C ARG A 253 21.25 -17.30 17.72
N LEU A 254 21.63 -16.90 18.93
CA LEU A 254 21.55 -17.68 20.15
C LEU A 254 21.41 -16.73 21.34
N ILE A 255 20.84 -17.23 22.43
CA ILE A 255 20.79 -16.55 23.73
C ILE A 255 21.54 -17.45 24.72
N SER A 256 22.45 -16.88 25.52
CA SER A 256 23.12 -17.67 26.56
C SER A 256 22.07 -18.12 27.59
N PRO A 257 21.97 -19.43 27.92
CA PRO A 257 20.90 -19.91 28.79
C PRO A 257 20.93 -19.32 30.20
N ILE A 258 22.09 -18.81 30.65
CA ILE A 258 22.28 -18.22 31.97
C ILE A 258 22.05 -16.70 32.01
N LEU A 259 21.65 -16.07 30.89
CA LEU A 259 21.51 -14.61 30.76
C LEU A 259 20.47 -14.02 31.72
N LEU A 260 19.37 -14.74 31.97
CA LEU A 260 18.23 -14.23 32.77
C LEU A 260 18.26 -14.67 34.25
N ARG A 261 19.32 -15.36 34.69
CA ARG A 261 19.36 -16.07 36.00
C ARG A 261 19.14 -15.21 37.25
N ASN A 262 19.24 -13.88 37.14
CA ASN A 262 19.02 -12.91 38.22
C ASN A 262 17.71 -12.11 38.06
N LEU A 263 16.93 -12.35 37.01
CA LEU A 263 15.79 -11.51 36.59
C LEU A 263 14.44 -12.05 37.08
N SER A 264 14.28 -12.24 38.38
CA SER A 264 13.07 -12.88 38.94
C SER A 264 11.77 -12.12 38.66
N ASN A 265 11.86 -10.80 38.46
CA ASN A 265 10.73 -9.91 38.22
C ASN A 265 10.35 -9.74 36.73
N LEU A 266 10.96 -10.50 35.81
CA LEU A 266 10.76 -10.33 34.37
C LEU A 266 9.35 -10.78 33.94
N GLU A 267 8.58 -9.82 33.42
CA GLU A 267 7.20 -9.96 32.93
C GLU A 267 7.14 -10.14 31.40
N GLU A 268 8.06 -9.53 30.63
CA GLU A 268 8.14 -9.69 29.16
C GLU A 268 9.60 -9.84 28.67
N LEU A 269 9.85 -10.86 27.84
CA LEU A 269 11.06 -10.99 27.02
C LEU A 269 10.70 -10.99 25.54
N ASN A 270 11.13 -9.95 24.82
CA ASN A 270 10.79 -9.74 23.43
C ASN A 270 11.99 -9.92 22.48
N LEU A 271 12.06 -11.09 21.84
CA LEU A 271 13.16 -11.58 20.99
C LEU A 271 12.80 -11.69 19.50
N ARG A 272 11.61 -11.24 19.10
CA ARG A 272 11.11 -11.34 17.71
C ARG A 272 12.00 -10.67 16.67
N TRP A 273 11.87 -11.05 15.39
CA TRP A 273 12.68 -10.51 14.29
C TRP A 273 14.18 -10.65 14.57
N ASN A 274 14.64 -11.86 14.83
CA ASN A 274 16.06 -12.18 14.99
C ASN A 274 16.43 -13.38 14.10
N HIS A 275 17.56 -14.02 14.35
CA HIS A 275 18.05 -15.18 13.59
C HIS A 275 18.23 -16.40 14.49
N ILE A 276 17.40 -16.51 15.53
CA ILE A 276 17.53 -17.55 16.57
C ILE A 276 17.18 -18.92 15.98
N GLU A 277 18.14 -19.83 15.99
CA GLU A 277 18.01 -21.22 15.50
C GLU A 277 17.82 -22.23 16.66
N ASP A 278 18.35 -21.92 17.86
CA ASP A 278 18.24 -22.69 19.11
C ASP A 278 18.04 -21.71 20.29
N PHE A 279 17.23 -22.08 21.28
CA PHE A 279 16.81 -21.24 22.40
C PHE A 279 16.59 -22.07 23.66
N GLN A 280 17.21 -21.70 24.78
CA GLN A 280 17.10 -22.42 26.05
C GLN A 280 17.08 -21.44 27.23
N LEU A 281 16.15 -21.62 28.17
CA LEU A 281 16.11 -20.87 29.43
C LEU A 281 16.47 -21.79 30.60
N LEU A 282 17.72 -21.70 31.06
CA LEU A 282 18.22 -22.45 32.21
C LEU A 282 18.33 -21.54 33.44
N PHE A 283 17.85 -22.00 34.59
CA PHE A 283 17.95 -21.30 35.88
C PHE A 283 17.26 -19.91 35.93
N PHE A 284 16.28 -19.64 35.07
CA PHE A 284 15.49 -18.40 35.10
C PHE A 284 14.46 -18.43 36.24
N PRO A 285 14.54 -17.56 37.27
CA PRO A 285 13.76 -17.68 38.50
C PRO A 285 12.43 -16.90 38.44
N SER A 286 11.58 -17.19 37.46
CA SER A 286 10.33 -16.44 37.20
C SER A 286 9.36 -16.50 38.37
N ILE A 287 9.11 -15.37 39.06
CA ILE A 287 8.08 -15.26 40.11
C ILE A 287 6.87 -14.39 39.69
N GLN A 288 6.95 -13.74 38.53
CA GLN A 288 5.82 -13.03 37.90
C GLN A 288 5.29 -13.83 36.69
N PRO A 289 4.04 -13.58 36.26
CA PRO A 289 3.55 -14.01 34.94
C PRO A 289 4.48 -13.50 33.83
N PHE A 290 4.93 -14.40 32.96
CA PHE A 290 6.00 -14.15 32.00
C PHE A 290 5.53 -14.35 30.56
N ALA A 291 5.77 -13.37 29.71
CA ALA A 291 5.41 -13.36 28.30
C ALA A 291 6.66 -13.44 27.40
N LEU A 292 6.71 -14.44 26.51
CA LEU A 292 7.87 -14.76 25.67
C LEU A 292 7.56 -14.60 24.18
N ASP A 293 8.14 -13.58 23.55
CA ASP A 293 7.94 -13.30 22.12
C ASP A 293 9.15 -13.72 21.27
N LEU A 294 9.05 -14.90 20.63
CA LEU A 294 10.04 -15.50 19.74
C LEU A 294 9.63 -15.42 18.25
N ARG A 295 8.59 -14.68 17.88
CA ARG A 295 8.04 -14.69 16.52
C ARG A 295 9.03 -14.15 15.46
N ASN A 296 8.93 -14.57 14.21
CA ASN A 296 9.86 -14.16 13.14
C ASN A 296 11.33 -14.46 13.50
N ASN A 297 11.63 -15.72 13.76
CA ASN A 297 12.97 -16.28 13.98
C ASN A 297 13.20 -17.49 13.04
N LEU A 298 14.21 -18.33 13.32
CA LEU A 298 14.62 -19.45 12.47
C LEU A 298 14.42 -20.83 13.14
N LEU A 299 13.70 -20.90 14.26
CA LEU A 299 13.46 -22.12 15.04
C LEU A 299 12.84 -23.22 14.18
N THR A 300 13.44 -24.42 14.16
CA THR A 300 12.99 -25.56 13.35
C THR A 300 12.29 -26.67 14.16
N TYR A 301 12.53 -26.70 15.46
CA TYR A 301 11.94 -27.61 16.43
C TYR A 301 11.79 -26.88 17.77
N PHE A 302 10.89 -27.35 18.64
CA PHE A 302 10.67 -26.76 19.95
C PHE A 302 10.29 -27.85 20.97
N ASP A 303 10.90 -27.83 22.15
CA ASP A 303 10.73 -28.87 23.16
C ASP A 303 10.85 -28.37 24.61
N ARG A 304 10.58 -29.27 25.57
CA ARG A 304 10.59 -28.97 27.01
C ARG A 304 11.96 -28.53 27.56
N ALA A 305 13.08 -28.93 26.94
CA ALA A 305 14.40 -28.48 27.37
C ALA A 305 14.61 -26.98 27.12
N MET A 306 13.84 -26.38 26.20
CA MET A 306 13.84 -24.94 25.94
C MET A 306 13.14 -24.14 27.06
N LEU A 307 12.16 -24.75 27.75
CA LEU A 307 11.27 -24.11 28.72
C LEU A 307 11.38 -24.66 30.16
N THR A 308 12.54 -25.19 30.56
CA THR A 308 12.68 -25.86 31.87
C THR A 308 12.33 -24.96 33.06
N VAL A 309 11.39 -25.42 33.90
CA VAL A 309 10.96 -24.77 35.16
C VAL A 309 10.22 -23.42 34.98
N LEU A 310 9.44 -23.29 33.90
CA LEU A 310 8.64 -22.09 33.59
C LEU A 310 7.17 -22.16 34.08
N GLU A 311 6.96 -22.44 35.37
CA GLU A 311 5.61 -22.52 35.99
C GLU A 311 4.76 -21.25 35.79
N ASN A 312 5.41 -20.09 35.65
CA ASN A 312 4.76 -18.78 35.51
C ASN A 312 4.76 -18.22 34.08
N LEU A 313 4.98 -19.04 33.05
CA LEU A 313 4.70 -18.62 31.66
C LEU A 313 3.20 -18.28 31.52
N ASP A 314 2.89 -17.12 30.94
CA ASP A 314 1.52 -16.65 30.65
C ASP A 314 1.24 -16.66 29.14
N ALA A 315 2.19 -16.18 28.33
CA ALA A 315 2.01 -16.08 26.88
C ALA A 315 3.28 -16.48 26.13
N ILE A 316 3.13 -17.23 25.04
CA ILE A 316 4.24 -17.54 24.13
C ILE A 316 3.85 -17.36 22.66
N TRP A 317 4.67 -16.57 21.94
CA TRP A 317 4.56 -16.35 20.51
C TRP A 317 5.72 -17.00 19.77
N LEU A 318 5.42 -18.05 19.01
CA LEU A 318 6.34 -18.79 18.14
C LEU A 318 6.01 -18.58 16.65
N ASN A 319 5.09 -17.66 16.33
CA ASN A 319 4.59 -17.48 14.97
C ASN A 319 5.65 -17.00 13.96
N ASN A 320 5.48 -17.29 12.68
CA ASN A 320 6.47 -17.02 11.61
C ASN A 320 7.87 -17.60 11.90
N ASN A 321 7.96 -18.84 12.35
CA ASN A 321 9.24 -19.57 12.48
C ASN A 321 9.34 -20.63 11.37
N ARG A 322 10.09 -21.71 11.60
CA ARG A 322 10.25 -22.85 10.68
C ARG A 322 9.91 -24.17 11.38
N ILE A 323 9.12 -24.13 12.45
CA ILE A 323 8.91 -25.25 13.36
C ILE A 323 8.14 -26.35 12.61
N SER A 324 8.78 -27.50 12.40
CA SER A 324 8.17 -28.66 11.74
C SER A 324 7.72 -29.75 12.71
N GLY A 325 7.99 -29.59 14.00
CA GLY A 325 7.54 -30.50 15.06
C GLY A 325 7.76 -29.90 16.45
N ILE A 326 7.00 -30.39 17.42
CA ILE A 326 7.04 -29.97 18.84
C ILE A 326 7.00 -31.24 19.70
N ALA A 327 7.70 -31.27 20.84
CA ALA A 327 7.65 -32.42 21.76
C ALA A 327 6.30 -32.50 22.51
N PRO A 328 5.76 -33.70 22.84
CA PRO A 328 4.46 -33.81 23.51
C PRO A 328 4.39 -33.12 24.87
N ASP A 329 5.45 -33.15 25.68
CA ASP A 329 5.48 -32.59 27.03
C ASP A 329 6.06 -31.16 27.10
N THR A 330 6.19 -30.47 25.95
CA THR A 330 6.81 -29.13 25.80
C THR A 330 6.32 -28.11 26.83
N PHE A 331 5.00 -28.03 27.02
CA PHE A 331 4.36 -27.04 27.89
C PHE A 331 3.92 -27.62 29.25
N HIS A 332 4.28 -28.86 29.57
CA HIS A 332 3.76 -29.59 30.75
C HIS A 332 3.98 -28.87 32.08
N ASP A 333 5.11 -28.17 32.23
CA ASP A 333 5.43 -27.42 33.45
C ASP A 333 4.78 -26.02 33.48
N ALA A 334 4.22 -25.53 32.37
CA ALA A 334 3.83 -24.14 32.14
C ALA A 334 2.34 -23.82 32.46
N VAL A 335 1.85 -24.35 33.58
CA VAL A 335 0.42 -24.45 33.98
C VAL A 335 -0.36 -23.12 33.96
N ASN A 336 0.31 -21.97 34.09
CA ASN A 336 -0.31 -20.65 34.06
C ASN A 336 -0.52 -20.06 32.64
N THR A 337 -0.11 -20.76 31.58
CA THR A 337 -0.16 -20.24 30.20
C THR A 337 -1.60 -19.98 29.74
N THR A 338 -1.89 -18.72 29.38
CA THR A 338 -3.17 -18.27 28.80
C THR A 338 -3.16 -18.17 27.26
N LEU A 339 -1.99 -18.07 26.63
CA LEU A 339 -1.85 -17.91 25.16
C LEU A 339 -0.70 -18.75 24.57
N ILE A 340 -1.01 -19.58 23.58
CA ILE A 340 -0.03 -20.25 22.70
C ILE A 340 -0.32 -19.88 21.24
N GLU A 341 0.67 -19.30 20.56
CA GLU A 341 0.55 -18.76 19.20
C GLU A 341 1.65 -19.32 18.27
N LEU A 342 1.27 -20.29 17.44
CA LEU A 342 2.10 -21.11 16.55
C LEU A 342 1.86 -20.82 15.05
N ASN A 343 1.12 -19.78 14.69
CA ASN A 343 0.77 -19.49 13.29
C ASN A 343 2.00 -19.39 12.36
N ASP A 344 1.82 -19.62 11.06
CA ASP A 344 2.87 -19.45 10.04
C ASP A 344 4.14 -20.30 10.33
N ASN A 345 3.95 -21.61 10.48
CA ASN A 345 5.01 -22.58 10.72
C ASN A 345 4.87 -23.79 9.76
N TYR A 346 5.55 -24.91 10.02
CA TYR A 346 5.57 -26.10 9.16
C TYR A 346 5.04 -27.37 9.85
N LEU A 347 4.24 -27.25 10.90
CA LEU A 347 3.69 -28.37 11.66
C LEU A 347 2.76 -29.23 10.78
N GLU A 348 3.05 -30.53 10.65
CA GLU A 348 2.18 -31.47 9.91
C GLU A 348 1.16 -32.18 10.81
N GLU A 349 1.38 -32.18 12.14
CA GLU A 349 0.55 -32.78 13.18
C GLU A 349 0.72 -32.02 14.51
N LEU A 350 -0.23 -32.20 15.44
CA LEU A 350 -0.15 -31.71 16.82
C LEU A 350 -0.08 -32.91 17.79
N PRO A 351 0.87 -32.97 18.74
CA PRO A 351 0.90 -34.03 19.75
C PRO A 351 -0.34 -34.03 20.66
N VAL A 352 -0.79 -35.21 21.09
CA VAL A 352 -1.97 -35.38 21.97
C VAL A 352 -1.79 -34.64 23.29
N GLU A 353 -0.62 -34.75 23.91
CA GLU A 353 -0.32 -34.23 25.24
C GLU A 353 0.10 -32.74 25.24
N LEU A 354 0.13 -32.08 24.07
CA LEU A 354 0.72 -30.74 23.88
C LEU A 354 0.17 -29.67 24.83
N LEU A 355 -1.12 -29.76 25.18
CA LEU A 355 -1.83 -28.78 26.03
C LEU A 355 -2.23 -29.35 27.40
N ALA A 356 -1.78 -30.58 27.74
CA ALA A 356 -2.10 -31.22 29.01
C ALA A 356 -1.58 -30.40 30.20
N GLY A 357 -2.40 -30.26 31.24
CA GLY A 357 -2.12 -29.42 32.41
C GLY A 357 -2.35 -27.91 32.22
N LEU A 358 -2.57 -27.40 31.01
CA LEU A 358 -2.75 -25.95 30.76
C LEU A 358 -4.18 -25.47 31.06
N THR A 359 -4.59 -25.55 32.32
CA THR A 359 -5.99 -25.27 32.74
C THR A 359 -6.42 -23.81 32.57
N HIS A 360 -5.47 -22.89 32.39
CA HIS A 360 -5.72 -21.45 32.20
C HIS A 360 -5.66 -20.99 30.73
N LEU A 361 -5.43 -21.92 29.80
CA LEU A 361 -5.31 -21.61 28.37
C LEU A 361 -6.61 -20.98 27.85
N ARG A 362 -6.51 -19.82 27.21
CA ARG A 362 -7.64 -19.04 26.67
C ARG A 362 -7.62 -18.94 25.15
N VAL A 363 -6.43 -18.92 24.55
CA VAL A 363 -6.24 -18.78 23.11
C VAL A 363 -5.21 -19.80 22.63
N PHE A 364 -5.61 -20.64 21.68
CA PHE A 364 -4.71 -21.54 20.96
C PHE A 364 -4.78 -21.23 19.47
N ALA A 365 -3.62 -20.94 18.86
CA ALA A 365 -3.53 -20.61 17.44
C ALA A 365 -2.41 -21.39 16.75
N ALA A 366 -2.73 -22.06 15.65
CA ALA A 366 -1.80 -22.81 14.79
C ALA A 366 -2.20 -22.74 13.30
N SER A 367 -2.76 -21.61 12.88
CA SER A 367 -3.12 -21.31 11.49
C SER A 367 -1.90 -21.23 10.56
N ASN A 368 -2.10 -21.33 9.25
CA ASN A 368 -1.05 -21.30 8.22
C ASN A 368 0.11 -22.28 8.54
N ASN A 369 -0.25 -23.53 8.76
CA ASN A 369 0.65 -24.65 8.99
C ASN A 369 0.35 -25.75 7.94
N LYS A 370 0.66 -27.01 8.22
CA LYS A 370 0.40 -28.16 7.34
C LYS A 370 -0.42 -29.26 8.03
N ILE A 371 -1.17 -28.90 9.07
CA ILE A 371 -1.86 -29.84 9.96
C ILE A 371 -2.95 -30.57 9.17
N LYS A 372 -2.87 -31.91 9.10
CA LYS A 372 -3.82 -32.75 8.33
C LYS A 372 -4.97 -33.28 9.18
N SER A 373 -4.74 -33.41 10.48
CA SER A 373 -5.69 -33.89 11.48
C SER A 373 -5.30 -33.39 12.86
N VAL A 374 -6.27 -33.39 13.77
CA VAL A 374 -6.10 -32.98 15.17
C VAL A 374 -6.44 -34.14 16.11
N PRO A 375 -5.74 -34.34 17.24
CA PRO A 375 -6.07 -35.39 18.22
C PRO A 375 -7.42 -35.18 18.90
N GLU A 376 -8.12 -36.25 19.25
CA GLU A 376 -9.43 -36.17 19.92
C GLU A 376 -9.33 -35.56 21.32
N GLU A 377 -8.28 -35.91 22.07
CA GLU A 377 -8.07 -35.48 23.46
C GLU A 377 -7.28 -34.16 23.62
N LEU A 378 -6.95 -33.46 22.53
CA LEU A 378 -6.02 -32.30 22.55
C LEU A 378 -6.43 -31.20 23.55
N PHE A 379 -7.73 -30.98 23.76
CA PHE A 379 -8.28 -29.90 24.59
C PHE A 379 -8.89 -30.37 25.92
N LEU A 380 -8.72 -31.64 26.29
CA LEU A 380 -9.48 -32.33 27.35
C LEU A 380 -9.42 -31.68 28.75
N GLU A 381 -8.38 -30.89 29.03
CA GLU A 381 -8.19 -30.22 30.34
C GLU A 381 -8.28 -28.68 30.26
N ASN A 382 -8.51 -28.12 29.06
CA ASN A 382 -8.33 -26.69 28.77
C ASN A 382 -9.64 -25.89 28.85
N LEU A 383 -10.33 -26.02 29.99
CA LEU A 383 -11.71 -25.53 30.20
C LEU A 383 -11.91 -24.01 30.03
N GLU A 384 -10.83 -23.21 30.05
CA GLU A 384 -10.87 -21.75 29.85
C GLU A 384 -10.70 -21.30 28.38
N VAL A 385 -10.56 -22.21 27.41
CA VAL A 385 -10.33 -21.83 26.00
C VAL A 385 -11.53 -21.08 25.43
N LYS A 386 -11.26 -19.86 24.95
CA LYS A 386 -12.20 -18.91 24.34
C LYS A 386 -12.06 -18.80 22.83
N GLU A 387 -10.84 -18.97 22.33
CA GLU A 387 -10.52 -18.80 20.91
C GLU A 387 -9.62 -19.94 20.40
N ILE A 388 -10.01 -20.54 19.27
CA ILE A 388 -9.22 -21.54 18.56
C ILE A 388 -9.00 -21.07 17.11
N ARG A 389 -7.74 -20.98 16.66
CA ARG A 389 -7.39 -20.67 15.27
C ARG A 389 -6.61 -21.81 14.62
N LEU A 390 -7.19 -22.40 13.57
CA LEU A 390 -6.60 -23.48 12.76
C LEU A 390 -6.74 -23.21 11.24
N SER A 391 -7.09 -21.99 10.84
CA SER A 391 -7.24 -21.57 9.44
C SER A 391 -5.99 -21.85 8.58
N SER A 392 -6.14 -22.03 7.27
CA SER A 392 -5.03 -22.29 6.34
C SER A 392 -4.20 -23.52 6.76
N ASN A 393 -4.86 -24.66 6.91
CA ASN A 393 -4.25 -25.96 7.16
C ASN A 393 -4.83 -26.99 6.18
N PHE A 394 -4.59 -28.28 6.40
CA PHE A 394 -5.07 -29.38 5.54
C PHE A 394 -6.08 -30.29 6.24
N ILE A 395 -6.80 -29.79 7.25
CA ILE A 395 -7.73 -30.58 8.06
C ILE A 395 -8.94 -31.01 7.22
N GLU A 396 -9.18 -32.32 7.11
CA GLU A 396 -10.28 -32.90 6.33
C GLU A 396 -11.55 -33.18 7.15
N THR A 397 -11.40 -33.56 8.42
CA THR A 397 -12.48 -33.86 9.38
C THR A 397 -12.04 -33.63 10.83
N PHE A 398 -13.00 -33.59 11.77
CA PHE A 398 -12.74 -33.52 13.22
C PHE A 398 -13.16 -34.82 13.94
N PRO A 399 -12.42 -35.27 14.97
CA PRO A 399 -12.89 -36.25 15.94
C PRO A 399 -14.16 -35.79 16.66
N SER A 400 -15.05 -36.73 17.02
CA SER A 400 -16.37 -36.40 17.59
C SER A 400 -16.32 -35.71 18.95
N LYS A 401 -15.24 -35.86 19.71
CA LYS A 401 -15.03 -35.20 21.01
C LYS A 401 -13.99 -34.07 20.99
N PHE A 402 -13.56 -33.59 19.82
CA PHE A 402 -12.48 -32.59 19.71
C PHE A 402 -12.73 -31.28 20.48
N PHE A 403 -14.00 -30.86 20.60
CA PHE A 403 -14.41 -29.70 21.40
C PHE A 403 -15.22 -30.09 22.66
N ALA A 404 -15.10 -31.33 23.13
CA ALA A 404 -15.67 -31.73 24.42
C ALA A 404 -15.00 -30.95 25.56
N GLU A 405 -15.73 -30.71 26.64
CA GLU A 405 -15.23 -29.96 27.82
C GLU A 405 -14.78 -28.50 27.50
N LEU A 406 -15.26 -27.86 26.42
CA LEU A 406 -14.98 -26.44 26.08
C LEU A 406 -16.17 -25.48 26.34
N PRO A 407 -16.61 -25.27 27.60
CA PRO A 407 -17.85 -24.57 27.93
C PRO A 407 -17.84 -23.07 27.62
N ILE A 408 -16.67 -22.45 27.44
CA ILE A 408 -16.52 -21.01 27.21
C ILE A 408 -15.87 -20.63 25.87
N LEU A 409 -15.83 -21.55 24.90
CA LEU A 409 -15.40 -21.25 23.54
C LEU A 409 -16.34 -20.22 22.90
N GLU A 410 -15.81 -19.06 22.53
CA GLU A 410 -16.52 -17.93 21.91
C GLU A 410 -16.24 -17.83 20.40
N GLU A 411 -15.02 -18.14 19.94
CA GLU A 411 -14.60 -17.89 18.55
C GLU A 411 -13.77 -19.06 17.97
N LEU A 412 -14.11 -19.49 16.76
CA LEU A 412 -13.53 -20.65 16.10
C LEU A 412 -13.22 -20.36 14.62
N TYR A 413 -11.93 -20.38 14.28
CA TYR A 413 -11.42 -20.03 12.94
C TYR A 413 -10.84 -21.24 12.22
N LEU A 414 -11.49 -21.66 11.13
CA LEU A 414 -11.24 -22.89 10.38
C LEU A 414 -11.21 -22.67 8.85
N ASP A 415 -11.19 -21.43 8.36
CA ASP A 415 -11.18 -21.16 6.93
C ASP A 415 -9.95 -21.73 6.22
N ARG A 416 -10.05 -22.00 4.91
CA ARG A 416 -8.93 -22.50 4.09
C ARG A 416 -8.37 -23.83 4.59
N ASN A 417 -9.27 -24.73 4.98
CA ASN A 417 -8.96 -26.13 5.26
C ASN A 417 -9.57 -27.03 4.17
N ASN A 418 -9.45 -28.34 4.32
CA ASN A 418 -9.97 -29.34 3.40
C ASN A 418 -11.33 -29.92 3.88
N LEU A 419 -12.04 -29.25 4.80
CA LEU A 419 -13.17 -29.85 5.52
C LEU A 419 -14.29 -30.29 4.58
N ILE A 420 -14.65 -31.57 4.59
CA ILE A 420 -15.64 -32.17 3.68
C ILE A 420 -17.03 -32.30 4.34
N GLU A 421 -17.05 -32.67 5.63
CA GLU A 421 -18.26 -32.82 6.44
C GLU A 421 -18.00 -32.43 7.90
N ILE A 422 -19.08 -32.15 8.64
CA ILE A 422 -19.06 -31.83 10.08
C ILE A 422 -20.22 -32.57 10.78
N GLN A 423 -19.95 -33.16 11.94
CA GLN A 423 -20.90 -34.00 12.69
C GLN A 423 -21.95 -33.16 13.45
N GLU A 424 -23.15 -33.70 13.69
CA GLU A 424 -24.29 -32.95 14.27
C GLU A 424 -24.07 -32.53 15.73
N ASP A 425 -23.24 -33.25 16.47
CA ASP A 425 -22.94 -33.06 17.88
C ASP A 425 -21.58 -32.40 18.16
N VAL A 426 -20.80 -32.06 17.15
CA VAL A 426 -19.40 -31.59 17.30
C VAL A 426 -19.25 -30.33 18.18
N PHE A 427 -20.27 -29.47 18.25
CA PHE A 427 -20.28 -28.25 19.07
C PHE A 427 -21.18 -28.37 20.31
N VAL A 428 -21.64 -29.57 20.70
CA VAL A 428 -22.70 -29.72 21.72
C VAL A 428 -22.33 -29.15 23.10
N ASP A 429 -21.04 -29.11 23.40
CA ASP A 429 -20.45 -28.62 24.66
C ASP A 429 -19.86 -27.20 24.56
N CYS A 430 -20.02 -26.50 23.43
CA CYS A 430 -19.58 -25.12 23.19
C CYS A 430 -20.76 -24.11 23.20
N PRO A 431 -21.51 -23.93 24.30
CA PRO A 431 -22.81 -23.25 24.29
C PRO A 431 -22.75 -21.75 23.96
N ILE A 432 -21.62 -21.07 24.22
CA ILE A 432 -21.48 -19.62 24.00
C ILE A 432 -20.77 -19.24 22.69
N LEU A 433 -20.51 -20.23 21.82
CA LEU A 433 -19.85 -20.04 20.53
C LEU A 433 -20.58 -18.98 19.68
N ARG A 434 -19.85 -17.93 19.31
CA ARG A 434 -20.35 -16.66 18.76
C ARG A 434 -19.93 -16.43 17.31
N VAL A 435 -18.68 -16.75 16.99
CA VAL A 435 -18.07 -16.55 15.67
C VAL A 435 -17.57 -17.89 15.15
N ILE A 436 -18.02 -18.27 13.95
CA ILE A 436 -17.63 -19.50 13.29
C ILE A 436 -17.24 -19.18 11.85
N GLU A 437 -15.98 -19.41 11.52
CA GLU A 437 -15.38 -19.08 10.23
C GLU A 437 -14.96 -20.38 9.51
N LEU A 438 -15.73 -20.77 8.51
CA LEU A 438 -15.61 -22.02 7.73
C LEU A 438 -15.34 -21.76 6.24
N SER A 439 -15.02 -20.52 5.85
CA SER A 439 -14.87 -20.13 4.45
C SER A 439 -13.74 -20.90 3.72
N TYR A 440 -13.83 -21.05 2.40
CA TYR A 440 -12.82 -21.76 1.58
C TYR A 440 -12.54 -23.19 2.07
N ASN A 441 -13.58 -23.99 2.26
CA ASN A 441 -13.51 -25.41 2.59
C ASN A 441 -14.21 -26.26 1.49
N HIS A 442 -14.51 -27.53 1.74
CA HIS A 442 -15.15 -28.45 0.79
C HIS A 442 -16.51 -28.97 1.29
N LEU A 443 -17.16 -28.24 2.20
CA LEU A 443 -18.37 -28.68 2.88
C LEU A 443 -19.55 -28.82 1.90
N VAL A 444 -20.03 -30.05 1.70
CA VAL A 444 -21.16 -30.35 0.81
C VAL A 444 -22.51 -30.11 1.51
N SER A 445 -22.55 -30.29 2.82
CA SER A 445 -23.71 -30.02 3.68
C SER A 445 -23.26 -29.79 5.13
N MET A 446 -24.16 -29.25 5.96
CA MET A 446 -24.04 -29.27 7.41
C MET A 446 -25.35 -29.77 8.03
N PRO A 447 -25.31 -30.55 9.13
CA PRO A 447 -26.53 -31.09 9.75
C PRO A 447 -27.50 -29.98 10.22
N PRO A 448 -28.83 -30.08 9.98
CA PRO A 448 -29.80 -29.04 10.36
C PRO A 448 -29.90 -28.71 11.86
N ARG A 449 -29.21 -29.44 12.73
CA ARG A 449 -29.20 -29.24 14.20
C ARG A 449 -27.82 -28.98 14.78
N ILE A 450 -26.78 -28.85 13.95
CA ILE A 450 -25.39 -28.62 14.38
C ILE A 450 -25.22 -27.47 15.38
N PHE A 451 -26.09 -26.45 15.30
CA PHE A 451 -26.11 -25.28 16.19
C PHE A 451 -27.27 -25.28 17.19
N GLN A 452 -27.88 -26.43 17.52
CA GLN A 452 -29.05 -26.50 18.41
C GLN A 452 -28.79 -25.94 19.81
N LYS A 453 -27.53 -25.94 20.28
CA LYS A 453 -27.13 -25.38 21.58
C LYS A 453 -26.79 -23.89 21.50
N GLN A 454 -26.42 -23.41 20.31
CA GLN A 454 -25.87 -22.08 20.03
C GLN A 454 -26.91 -21.06 19.53
N GLN A 455 -28.20 -21.40 19.60
CA GLN A 455 -29.31 -20.57 19.10
C GLN A 455 -29.42 -19.18 19.74
N GLU A 456 -28.85 -19.01 20.93
CA GLU A 456 -28.81 -17.75 21.69
C GLU A 456 -27.44 -17.02 21.60
N SER A 457 -26.44 -17.59 20.94
CA SER A 457 -25.02 -17.15 21.03
C SER A 457 -24.35 -16.82 19.69
N ILE A 458 -24.59 -17.57 18.61
CA ILE A 458 -23.98 -17.27 17.30
C ILE A 458 -24.41 -15.87 16.81
N GLU A 459 -23.42 -15.02 16.52
CA GLU A 459 -23.58 -13.68 15.94
C GLU A 459 -23.06 -13.58 14.50
N SER A 460 -22.06 -14.39 14.12
CA SER A 460 -21.50 -14.42 12.76
C SER A 460 -21.22 -15.85 12.31
N LEU A 461 -21.67 -16.19 11.10
CA LEU A 461 -21.40 -17.48 10.47
C LEU A 461 -20.98 -17.25 9.01
N GLU A 462 -19.71 -17.47 8.74
CA GLU A 462 -19.09 -17.30 7.43
C GLU A 462 -18.74 -18.69 6.87
N ALA A 463 -19.35 -19.07 5.75
CA ALA A 463 -19.11 -20.34 5.05
C ALA A 463 -18.97 -20.13 3.54
N LYS A 464 -18.33 -19.01 3.15
CA LYS A 464 -18.06 -18.63 1.76
C LYS A 464 -17.20 -19.69 1.05
N ALA A 465 -17.32 -19.84 -0.26
CA ALA A 465 -16.51 -20.75 -1.08
C ALA A 465 -16.49 -22.19 -0.53
N ASN A 466 -17.67 -22.80 -0.49
CA ASN A 466 -17.91 -24.19 -0.08
C ASN A 466 -18.84 -24.86 -1.11
N LEU A 467 -19.33 -26.08 -0.82
CA LEU A 467 -20.22 -26.84 -1.71
C LEU A 467 -21.66 -26.96 -1.17
N LEU A 468 -22.05 -26.07 -0.24
CA LEU A 468 -23.32 -26.16 0.48
C LEU A 468 -24.51 -25.95 -0.46
N SER A 469 -25.46 -26.89 -0.43
CA SER A 469 -26.70 -26.84 -1.23
C SER A 469 -27.98 -26.63 -0.39
N ASN A 470 -27.92 -26.83 0.92
CA ASN A 470 -29.02 -26.65 1.87
C ASN A 470 -28.53 -25.81 3.06
N ILE A 471 -29.40 -24.94 3.60
CA ILE A 471 -29.06 -23.96 4.64
C ILE A 471 -29.93 -24.07 5.91
N GLU A 472 -30.61 -25.20 6.16
CA GLU A 472 -31.49 -25.37 7.34
C GLU A 472 -30.76 -25.20 8.68
N PHE A 473 -29.44 -25.37 8.74
CA PHE A 473 -28.63 -25.10 9.94
C PHE A 473 -28.72 -23.65 10.46
N VAL A 474 -29.16 -22.71 9.62
CA VAL A 474 -29.35 -21.28 9.97
C VAL A 474 -30.53 -21.06 10.93
N LYS A 475 -31.40 -22.07 11.11
CA LYS A 475 -32.73 -21.94 11.70
C LYS A 475 -32.72 -21.75 13.23
N ASN A 476 -33.41 -20.72 13.68
CA ASN A 476 -33.47 -20.23 15.06
C ASN A 476 -32.14 -19.67 15.61
N LEU A 477 -31.20 -19.25 14.76
CA LEU A 477 -30.01 -18.50 15.21
C LEU A 477 -30.39 -17.06 15.50
N LYS A 478 -30.92 -16.81 16.71
CA LYS A 478 -31.58 -15.55 17.09
C LYS A 478 -30.66 -14.35 17.13
N HIS A 479 -29.37 -14.56 17.38
CA HIS A 479 -28.37 -13.50 17.50
C HIS A 479 -27.52 -13.28 16.24
N LEU A 480 -27.71 -14.10 15.20
CA LEU A 480 -26.95 -14.05 13.94
C LEU A 480 -27.21 -12.72 13.22
N LYS A 481 -26.15 -11.93 13.01
CA LYS A 481 -26.16 -10.59 12.38
C LYS A 481 -25.63 -10.64 10.95
N THR A 482 -24.69 -11.53 10.68
CA THR A 482 -24.00 -11.68 9.39
C THR A 482 -23.99 -13.15 9.01
N LEU A 483 -24.47 -13.45 7.81
CA LEU A 483 -24.43 -14.79 7.22
C LEU A 483 -23.83 -14.69 5.81
N ASN A 484 -22.71 -15.37 5.61
CA ASN A 484 -22.02 -15.39 4.33
C ASN A 484 -21.97 -16.80 3.74
N LEU A 485 -22.63 -16.94 2.60
CA LEU A 485 -22.77 -18.16 1.83
C LEU A 485 -22.35 -17.92 0.36
N GLU A 486 -21.58 -16.86 0.09
CA GLU A 486 -21.09 -16.56 -1.25
C GLU A 486 -20.28 -17.74 -1.83
N GLY A 487 -20.42 -18.07 -3.11
CA GLY A 487 -19.63 -19.14 -3.72
C GLY A 487 -20.01 -20.54 -3.25
N ASN A 488 -21.30 -20.82 -3.11
CA ASN A 488 -21.84 -22.13 -2.71
C ASN A 488 -22.74 -22.72 -3.82
N GLN A 489 -23.49 -23.78 -3.52
CA GLN A 489 -24.35 -24.50 -4.47
C GLN A 489 -25.85 -24.32 -4.15
N VAL A 490 -26.24 -23.26 -3.43
CA VAL A 490 -27.63 -23.00 -3.05
C VAL A 490 -28.44 -22.64 -4.30
N SER A 491 -29.47 -23.42 -4.60
CA SER A 491 -30.27 -23.30 -5.84
C SER A 491 -31.67 -22.75 -5.64
N GLU A 492 -32.21 -22.81 -4.42
CA GLU A 492 -33.52 -22.27 -4.04
C GLU A 492 -33.53 -21.83 -2.56
N LEU A 493 -34.54 -21.04 -2.19
CA LEU A 493 -34.80 -20.58 -0.82
C LEU A 493 -36.30 -20.75 -0.53
N GLN A 494 -36.65 -21.65 0.39
CA GLN A 494 -38.04 -21.99 0.74
C GLN A 494 -38.59 -21.11 1.87
N GLY A 495 -37.80 -20.17 2.42
CA GLY A 495 -38.15 -19.33 3.57
C GLY A 495 -38.18 -20.05 4.92
N GLY A 496 -38.40 -21.37 4.90
CA GLY A 496 -38.44 -22.27 6.03
C GLY A 496 -37.16 -22.28 6.89
N GLU A 497 -36.03 -21.92 6.29
CA GLU A 497 -34.66 -21.99 6.82
C GLU A 497 -34.34 -20.80 7.75
N PHE A 498 -34.87 -19.61 7.44
CA PHE A 498 -34.60 -18.38 8.21
C PHE A 498 -35.51 -18.18 9.43
N ASN A 499 -36.43 -19.11 9.70
CA ASN A 499 -37.36 -19.03 10.82
C ASN A 499 -36.63 -18.90 12.16
N GLY A 500 -36.95 -17.84 12.92
CA GLY A 500 -36.33 -17.52 14.21
C GLY A 500 -35.03 -16.72 14.13
N SER A 501 -34.46 -16.53 12.93
CA SER A 501 -33.16 -15.88 12.70
C SER A 501 -33.33 -14.42 12.25
N SER A 502 -34.27 -13.70 12.87
CA SER A 502 -34.77 -12.40 12.41
C SER A 502 -33.80 -11.22 12.57
N ASN A 503 -32.64 -11.45 13.19
CA ASN A 503 -31.63 -10.41 13.45
C ASN A 503 -30.54 -10.33 12.36
N ILE A 504 -30.59 -11.17 11.33
CA ILE A 504 -29.66 -11.10 10.20
C ILE A 504 -29.79 -9.73 9.53
N THR A 505 -28.68 -9.00 9.48
CA THR A 505 -28.55 -7.68 8.87
C THR A 505 -27.79 -7.71 7.54
N HIS A 506 -26.92 -8.70 7.35
CA HIS A 506 -26.14 -8.92 6.14
C HIS A 506 -26.29 -10.37 5.69
N LEU A 507 -26.77 -10.58 4.46
CA LEU A 507 -26.91 -11.89 3.83
C LEU A 507 -26.19 -11.90 2.49
N MET A 508 -25.07 -12.60 2.41
CA MET A 508 -24.29 -12.76 1.18
C MET A 508 -24.60 -14.13 0.56
N LEU A 509 -25.17 -14.12 -0.64
CA LEU A 509 -25.59 -15.28 -1.44
C LEU A 509 -25.10 -15.15 -2.90
N ALA A 510 -24.09 -14.32 -3.15
CA ALA A 510 -23.51 -14.16 -4.48
C ALA A 510 -22.80 -15.45 -4.97
N TYR A 511 -22.59 -15.61 -6.27
CA TYR A 511 -21.92 -16.80 -6.83
C TYR A 511 -22.56 -18.12 -6.37
N ASN A 512 -23.89 -18.21 -6.46
CA ASN A 512 -24.69 -19.40 -6.15
C ASN A 512 -25.58 -19.75 -7.38
N HIS A 513 -26.47 -20.72 -7.25
CA HIS A 513 -27.33 -21.21 -8.35
C HIS A 513 -28.81 -20.82 -8.18
N LEU A 514 -29.10 -19.73 -7.47
CA LEU A 514 -30.46 -19.24 -7.28
C LEU A 514 -31.04 -18.84 -8.65
N HIS A 515 -32.11 -19.52 -9.07
CA HIS A 515 -32.72 -19.33 -10.39
C HIS A 515 -34.07 -18.58 -10.33
N ARG A 516 -34.67 -18.49 -9.14
CA ARG A 516 -35.94 -17.81 -8.87
C ARG A 516 -36.00 -17.29 -7.43
N LEU A 517 -36.77 -16.23 -7.20
CA LEU A 517 -37.16 -15.77 -5.87
C LEU A 517 -38.69 -15.85 -5.72
N SER A 518 -39.17 -16.24 -4.53
CA SER A 518 -40.60 -16.23 -4.17
C SER A 518 -40.91 -15.14 -3.14
N ASN A 519 -42.19 -14.97 -2.82
CA ASN A 519 -42.67 -14.19 -1.68
C ASN A 519 -42.23 -14.76 -0.30
N GLU A 520 -41.79 -16.02 -0.25
CA GLU A 520 -41.37 -16.70 0.98
C GLU A 520 -39.83 -16.72 1.15
N SER A 521 -39.03 -16.55 0.08
CA SER A 521 -37.57 -16.75 0.09
C SER A 521 -36.76 -15.95 1.15
N PHE A 522 -37.28 -14.82 1.65
CA PHE A 522 -36.65 -14.02 2.72
C PHE A 522 -37.55 -13.84 3.94
N GLN A 523 -38.51 -14.75 4.14
CA GLN A 523 -39.49 -14.67 5.22
C GLN A 523 -38.82 -14.67 6.61
N GLY A 524 -39.21 -13.69 7.44
CA GLY A 524 -38.69 -13.53 8.80
C GLY A 524 -37.47 -12.61 8.94
N LEU A 525 -36.77 -12.26 7.84
CA LEU A 525 -35.56 -11.44 7.85
C LEU A 525 -35.80 -9.92 8.04
N ILE A 526 -36.66 -9.56 8.99
CA ILE A 526 -37.21 -8.20 9.17
C ILE A 526 -36.17 -7.10 9.48
N ASN A 527 -34.93 -7.46 9.83
CA ASN A 527 -33.83 -6.53 10.10
C ASN A 527 -32.75 -6.49 8.99
N LEU A 528 -32.97 -7.18 7.86
CA LEU A 528 -32.00 -7.29 6.77
C LEU A 528 -31.73 -5.92 6.13
N LYS A 529 -30.46 -5.55 6.02
CA LYS A 529 -29.96 -4.26 5.49
C LYS A 529 -29.18 -4.44 4.19
N VAL A 530 -28.37 -5.49 4.08
CA VAL A 530 -27.56 -5.76 2.89
C VAL A 530 -27.88 -7.16 2.39
N LEU A 531 -28.36 -7.24 1.15
CA LEU A 531 -28.65 -8.49 0.45
C LEU A 531 -27.85 -8.54 -0.85
N ASN A 532 -26.93 -9.49 -0.95
CA ASN A 532 -26.12 -9.70 -2.16
C ASN A 532 -26.51 -11.02 -2.82
N LEU A 533 -27.12 -10.93 -4.00
CA LEU A 533 -27.59 -12.02 -4.85
C LEU A 533 -26.90 -11.99 -6.23
N SER A 534 -25.78 -11.28 -6.35
CA SER A 534 -25.06 -11.11 -7.62
C SER A 534 -24.48 -12.43 -8.13
N ASN A 535 -24.27 -12.55 -9.44
CA ASN A 535 -23.68 -13.74 -10.08
C ASN A 535 -24.44 -15.04 -9.72
N ASN A 536 -25.76 -15.02 -9.91
CA ASN A 536 -26.65 -16.18 -9.81
C ASN A 536 -27.35 -16.39 -11.17
N THR A 537 -28.40 -17.21 -11.26
CA THR A 537 -29.16 -17.46 -12.51
C THR A 537 -30.61 -16.96 -12.42
N ILE A 538 -30.84 -15.91 -11.61
CA ILE A 538 -32.19 -15.42 -11.27
C ILE A 538 -32.85 -14.85 -12.52
N ASN A 539 -33.85 -15.55 -13.06
CA ASN A 539 -34.66 -15.09 -14.20
C ASN A 539 -36.08 -14.67 -13.79
N TYR A 540 -36.51 -15.00 -12.58
CA TYR A 540 -37.85 -14.68 -12.06
C TYR A 540 -37.78 -14.17 -10.61
N ILE A 541 -38.49 -13.06 -10.35
CA ILE A 541 -38.70 -12.49 -9.02
C ILE A 541 -40.20 -12.26 -8.84
N ASP A 542 -40.76 -12.79 -7.75
CA ASP A 542 -42.17 -12.60 -7.38
C ASP A 542 -42.42 -11.15 -6.91
N PRO A 543 -43.57 -10.52 -7.23
CA PRO A 543 -43.86 -9.15 -6.81
C PRO A 543 -43.76 -8.91 -5.29
N ASP A 544 -44.06 -9.91 -4.47
CA ASP A 544 -44.05 -9.78 -3.01
C ASP A 544 -42.71 -10.19 -2.34
N THR A 545 -41.70 -10.65 -3.11
CA THR A 545 -40.40 -11.17 -2.61
C THR A 545 -39.75 -10.31 -1.52
N PHE A 546 -39.82 -8.98 -1.63
CA PHE A 546 -39.12 -8.07 -0.71
C PHE A 546 -40.05 -7.41 0.34
N VAL A 547 -41.36 -7.69 0.35
CA VAL A 547 -42.35 -6.98 1.20
C VAL A 547 -42.07 -7.09 2.71
N GLY A 548 -41.43 -8.19 3.14
CA GLY A 548 -41.00 -8.42 4.52
C GLY A 548 -39.75 -7.64 4.95
N ILE A 549 -38.84 -7.32 4.02
CA ILE A 549 -37.49 -6.80 4.33
C ILE A 549 -37.41 -5.27 4.15
N ARG A 550 -38.22 -4.54 4.92
CA ARG A 550 -38.39 -3.08 4.84
C ARG A 550 -37.17 -2.26 5.29
N THR A 551 -36.25 -2.89 5.99
CA THR A 551 -34.98 -2.31 6.46
C THR A 551 -33.87 -2.35 5.42
N LEU A 552 -34.12 -2.92 4.23
CA LEU A 552 -33.12 -3.11 3.20
C LEU A 552 -32.57 -1.77 2.70
N TYR A 553 -31.24 -1.68 2.70
CA TYR A 553 -30.44 -0.47 2.47
C TYR A 553 -29.55 -0.63 1.23
N GLU A 554 -29.02 -1.84 0.97
CA GLU A 554 -28.33 -2.19 -0.28
C GLU A 554 -28.84 -3.52 -0.85
N LEU A 555 -29.10 -3.54 -2.16
CA LEU A 555 -29.50 -4.72 -2.92
C LEU A 555 -28.63 -4.89 -4.17
N TYR A 556 -27.94 -6.02 -4.27
CA TYR A 556 -27.12 -6.38 -5.42
C TYR A 556 -27.71 -7.58 -6.15
N LEU A 557 -28.14 -7.37 -7.39
CA LEU A 557 -28.73 -8.36 -8.30
C LEU A 557 -27.92 -8.46 -9.61
N ASN A 558 -26.74 -7.84 -9.70
CA ASN A 558 -25.94 -7.80 -10.93
C ASN A 558 -25.38 -9.17 -11.34
N GLY A 559 -25.22 -9.43 -12.63
CA GLY A 559 -24.83 -10.75 -13.13
C GLY A 559 -25.93 -11.79 -12.88
N ASN A 560 -27.11 -11.59 -13.46
CA ASN A 560 -28.24 -12.52 -13.38
C ASN A 560 -29.02 -12.53 -14.70
N ASP A 561 -29.96 -13.46 -14.84
CA ASP A 561 -30.78 -13.64 -16.05
C ASP A 561 -32.10 -12.83 -16.02
N ILE A 562 -32.16 -11.71 -15.28
CA ILE A 562 -33.41 -10.95 -15.07
C ILE A 562 -33.81 -10.23 -16.35
N THR A 563 -34.86 -10.71 -17.01
CA THR A 563 -35.39 -10.12 -18.27
C THR A 563 -36.43 -9.02 -18.04
N SER A 564 -37.12 -9.05 -16.90
CA SER A 564 -38.08 -8.02 -16.50
C SER A 564 -38.29 -8.02 -14.97
N LEU A 565 -38.83 -6.93 -14.44
CA LEU A 565 -39.15 -6.76 -13.02
C LEU A 565 -40.63 -6.36 -12.85
N PRO A 566 -41.37 -6.89 -11.85
CA PRO A 566 -42.71 -6.41 -11.52
C PRO A 566 -42.70 -4.94 -11.08
N GLU A 567 -43.74 -4.16 -11.44
CA GLU A 567 -43.75 -2.71 -11.20
C GLU A 567 -43.64 -2.31 -9.73
N ASP A 568 -44.22 -3.13 -8.84
CA ASP A 568 -44.33 -2.88 -7.41
C ASP A 568 -43.33 -3.73 -6.57
N VAL A 569 -42.36 -4.41 -7.20
CA VAL A 569 -41.41 -5.33 -6.53
C VAL A 569 -40.60 -4.69 -5.39
N PHE A 570 -40.45 -3.36 -5.41
CA PHE A 570 -39.77 -2.56 -4.38
C PHE A 570 -40.71 -1.63 -3.60
N VAL A 571 -42.03 -1.85 -3.62
CA VAL A 571 -43.02 -0.95 -3.00
C VAL A 571 -42.86 -0.80 -1.47
N SER A 572 -42.11 -1.70 -0.83
CA SER A 572 -41.83 -1.66 0.62
C SER A 572 -40.41 -1.19 0.97
N GLN A 573 -39.58 -0.84 -0.03
CA GLN A 573 -38.13 -0.60 0.12
C GLN A 573 -37.79 0.90 0.26
N GLU A 574 -38.57 1.62 1.07
CA GLU A 574 -38.37 3.06 1.34
C GLU A 574 -36.98 3.41 1.91
N ALA A 575 -36.28 2.44 2.50
CA ALA A 575 -34.96 2.58 3.11
C ALA A 575 -33.79 2.39 2.13
N LEU A 576 -34.03 1.90 0.90
CA LEU A 576 -32.98 1.46 -0.02
C LEU A 576 -32.19 2.65 -0.59
N GLU A 577 -30.87 2.65 -0.38
CA GLU A 577 -29.95 3.67 -0.90
C GLU A 577 -29.08 3.17 -2.07
N LYS A 578 -28.87 1.85 -2.19
CA LYS A 578 -28.14 1.25 -3.33
C LYS A 578 -28.94 0.14 -4.01
N LEU A 579 -29.02 0.20 -5.34
CA LEU A 579 -29.55 -0.86 -6.20
C LEU A 579 -28.60 -1.12 -7.37
N SER A 580 -28.17 -2.37 -7.53
CA SER A 580 -27.39 -2.82 -8.69
C SER A 580 -28.17 -3.89 -9.47
N LEU A 581 -28.53 -3.57 -10.71
CA LEU A 581 -29.17 -4.42 -11.71
C LEU A 581 -28.29 -4.58 -12.96
N ARG A 582 -27.01 -4.23 -12.86
CA ARG A 582 -26.03 -4.30 -13.95
C ARG A 582 -25.81 -5.73 -14.47
N ASP A 583 -25.36 -5.90 -15.71
CA ASP A 583 -25.04 -7.20 -16.32
C ASP A 583 -26.24 -8.17 -16.20
N ASN A 584 -27.37 -7.80 -16.83
CA ASN A 584 -28.64 -8.52 -16.77
C ASN A 584 -29.39 -8.48 -18.12
N GLY A 585 -30.50 -9.21 -18.22
CA GLY A 585 -31.30 -9.35 -19.45
C GLY A 585 -32.40 -8.31 -19.67
N LEU A 586 -32.45 -7.20 -18.92
CA LEU A 586 -33.62 -6.29 -18.93
C LEU A 586 -33.85 -5.65 -20.31
N GLU A 587 -34.94 -6.01 -21.00
CA GLU A 587 -35.34 -5.37 -22.28
C GLU A 587 -36.03 -4.01 -22.07
N GLN A 588 -36.61 -3.80 -20.89
CA GLN A 588 -37.39 -2.61 -20.51
C GLN A 588 -37.41 -2.42 -19.00
N ILE A 589 -37.66 -1.18 -18.54
CA ILE A 589 -37.84 -0.86 -17.13
C ILE A 589 -39.07 0.05 -16.93
N SER A 590 -39.96 -0.30 -15.99
CA SER A 590 -41.05 0.59 -15.61
C SER A 590 -40.55 1.70 -14.68
N VAL A 591 -40.97 2.93 -14.96
CA VAL A 591 -40.66 4.12 -14.16
C VAL A 591 -41.14 3.96 -12.70
N ARG A 592 -42.18 3.16 -12.46
CA ARG A 592 -42.71 2.88 -11.11
C ARG A 592 -41.68 2.25 -10.16
N ILE A 593 -40.89 1.32 -10.68
CA ILE A 593 -39.88 0.55 -9.92
C ILE A 593 -38.90 1.48 -9.22
N ILE A 594 -38.40 2.49 -9.96
CA ILE A 594 -37.45 3.47 -9.44
C ILE A 594 -38.18 4.60 -8.67
N GLN A 595 -39.39 5.00 -9.08
CA GLN A 595 -40.21 5.95 -8.32
C GLN A 595 -40.63 5.49 -6.92
N ASN A 596 -40.59 4.18 -6.65
CA ASN A 596 -40.81 3.58 -5.32
C ASN A 596 -39.58 3.62 -4.40
N LEU A 597 -38.42 4.12 -4.87
CA LEU A 597 -37.14 4.15 -4.14
C LEU A 597 -36.69 5.59 -3.78
N PRO A 598 -37.39 6.30 -2.87
CA PRO A 598 -37.18 7.74 -2.61
C PRO A 598 -35.81 8.09 -2.00
N ARG A 599 -35.11 7.13 -1.38
CA ARG A 599 -33.79 7.33 -0.76
C ARG A 599 -32.61 6.90 -1.64
N LEU A 600 -32.87 6.40 -2.85
CA LEU A 600 -31.85 5.86 -3.73
C LEU A 600 -30.74 6.90 -4.01
N LYS A 601 -29.51 6.55 -3.63
CA LYS A 601 -28.28 7.33 -3.86
C LYS A 601 -27.43 6.75 -4.97
N HIS A 602 -27.44 5.44 -5.15
CA HIS A 602 -26.63 4.74 -6.15
C HIS A 602 -27.51 3.78 -6.95
N LEU A 603 -27.55 3.99 -8.26
CA LEU A 603 -28.25 3.12 -9.23
C LEU A 603 -27.29 2.72 -10.34
N ASP A 604 -27.07 1.42 -10.50
CA ASP A 604 -26.37 0.85 -11.65
C ASP A 604 -27.31 -0.11 -12.39
N MET A 605 -27.51 0.13 -13.69
CA MET A 605 -28.26 -0.74 -14.60
C MET A 605 -27.48 -0.98 -15.89
N SER A 606 -26.15 -0.77 -15.86
CA SER A 606 -25.27 -0.90 -17.02
C SER A 606 -25.32 -2.31 -17.64
N ASN A 607 -25.03 -2.42 -18.93
CA ASN A 607 -25.06 -3.69 -19.67
C ASN A 607 -26.38 -4.47 -19.48
N ASN A 608 -27.46 -3.83 -19.90
CA ASN A 608 -28.78 -4.42 -20.06
C ASN A 608 -29.34 -4.01 -21.45
N PRO A 609 -30.05 -4.89 -22.18
CA PRO A 609 -30.60 -4.62 -23.51
C PRO A 609 -31.82 -3.66 -23.53
N ILE A 610 -31.86 -2.67 -22.62
CA ILE A 610 -32.99 -1.75 -22.45
C ILE A 610 -33.13 -0.88 -23.71
N ALA A 611 -34.25 -1.04 -24.41
CA ALA A 611 -34.44 -0.44 -25.73
C ALA A 611 -34.59 1.09 -25.73
N ASN A 612 -35.10 1.68 -24.64
CA ASN A 612 -35.13 3.12 -24.36
C ASN A 612 -35.53 3.39 -22.90
N ILE A 613 -34.99 4.44 -22.27
CA ILE A 613 -35.44 4.91 -20.93
C ILE A 613 -36.29 6.19 -21.09
N PRO A 614 -37.46 6.32 -20.42
CA PRO A 614 -38.30 7.53 -20.49
C PRO A 614 -37.73 8.75 -19.75
N ASP A 615 -37.99 9.95 -20.28
CA ASP A 615 -37.73 11.28 -19.69
C ASP A 615 -38.05 11.46 -18.19
N GLN A 616 -38.99 10.69 -17.63
CA GLN A 616 -39.48 10.82 -16.26
C GLN A 616 -38.92 9.77 -15.29
N PHE A 617 -37.96 8.96 -15.74
CA PHE A 617 -37.42 7.81 -15.02
C PHE A 617 -36.91 8.15 -13.61
N LEU A 618 -36.17 9.25 -13.47
CA LEU A 618 -35.58 9.68 -12.20
C LEU A 618 -36.42 10.75 -11.45
N GLN A 619 -37.68 11.00 -11.86
CA GLN A 619 -38.47 12.17 -11.41
C GLN A 619 -38.71 12.26 -9.89
N ARG A 620 -38.50 11.18 -9.12
CA ARG A 620 -38.63 11.17 -7.65
C ARG A 620 -37.30 10.96 -6.91
N ASN A 621 -36.21 10.68 -7.61
CA ASN A 621 -34.98 10.12 -7.04
C ASN A 621 -33.95 11.22 -6.80
N MET A 622 -34.39 12.27 -6.11
CA MET A 622 -33.67 13.54 -5.92
C MET A 622 -32.40 13.41 -5.05
N ASN A 623 -32.17 12.23 -4.47
CA ASN A 623 -31.02 11.91 -3.62
C ASN A 623 -29.89 11.18 -4.37
N LEU A 624 -30.02 10.95 -5.69
CA LEU A 624 -29.02 10.22 -6.48
C LEU A 624 -27.66 10.94 -6.49
N GLU A 625 -26.67 10.27 -5.92
CA GLU A 625 -25.26 10.67 -5.92
C GLU A 625 -24.47 10.03 -7.09
N ARG A 626 -24.85 8.81 -7.48
CA ARG A 626 -24.22 8.05 -8.58
C ARG A 626 -25.27 7.38 -9.46
N LEU A 627 -25.10 7.50 -10.77
CA LEU A 627 -25.90 6.83 -11.78
C LEU A 627 -24.98 6.19 -12.84
N SER A 628 -25.20 4.92 -13.17
CA SER A 628 -24.53 4.26 -14.29
C SER A 628 -25.55 3.52 -15.15
N LEU A 629 -25.58 3.85 -16.45
CA LEU A 629 -26.48 3.29 -17.46
C LEU A 629 -25.70 2.89 -18.73
N ASN A 630 -24.42 2.54 -18.59
CA ASN A 630 -23.56 2.21 -19.72
C ASN A 630 -24.15 1.06 -20.56
N GLU A 631 -23.94 1.07 -21.88
CA GLU A 631 -24.52 0.13 -22.85
C GLU A 631 -26.06 0.15 -22.94
N VAL A 632 -26.77 1.02 -22.21
CA VAL A 632 -28.25 1.18 -22.32
C VAL A 632 -28.60 2.23 -23.36
N ARG A 633 -29.54 1.92 -24.27
CA ARG A 633 -29.91 2.81 -25.37
C ARG A 633 -30.66 4.05 -24.90
N LEU A 634 -30.03 5.22 -25.10
CA LEU A 634 -30.53 6.54 -24.71
C LEU A 634 -30.30 7.54 -25.86
N GLN A 635 -31.15 7.55 -26.89
CA GLN A 635 -30.88 8.31 -28.13
C GLN A 635 -30.76 9.84 -27.94
N ARG A 636 -31.42 10.39 -26.91
CA ARG A 636 -31.44 11.82 -26.58
C ARG A 636 -31.48 12.00 -25.07
N LEU A 637 -30.68 12.94 -24.55
CA LEU A 637 -30.71 13.32 -23.14
C LEU A 637 -31.48 14.64 -22.95
N SER A 638 -32.66 14.59 -22.30
CA SER A 638 -33.51 15.76 -22.05
C SER A 638 -33.32 16.36 -20.65
N LYS A 639 -33.74 17.61 -20.47
CA LYS A 639 -33.73 18.31 -19.17
C LYS A 639 -34.71 17.79 -18.13
N LYS A 640 -35.53 16.79 -18.46
CA LYS A 640 -36.39 16.08 -17.50
C LYS A 640 -35.70 14.85 -16.92
N PHE A 641 -34.77 14.26 -17.67
CA PHE A 641 -34.09 13.02 -17.30
C PHE A 641 -33.29 13.16 -16.01
N ILE A 642 -32.64 14.32 -15.80
CA ILE A 642 -31.85 14.63 -14.60
C ILE A 642 -32.51 15.81 -13.83
N PRO A 643 -33.54 15.58 -13.01
CA PRO A 643 -34.45 16.64 -12.53
C PRO A 643 -33.88 17.53 -11.41
N GLU A 644 -33.11 16.99 -10.46
CA GLU A 644 -32.43 17.79 -9.42
C GLU A 644 -31.08 17.18 -8.95
N PRO A 645 -30.07 17.07 -9.83
CA PRO A 645 -28.76 16.45 -9.55
C PRO A 645 -27.83 17.26 -8.62
N LYS A 646 -28.35 18.00 -7.63
CA LYS A 646 -27.54 18.82 -6.71
C LYS A 646 -26.54 18.01 -5.88
N LEU A 647 -26.87 16.74 -5.61
CA LEU A 647 -26.04 15.78 -4.88
C LEU A 647 -25.28 14.81 -5.81
N MET A 648 -25.50 14.89 -7.13
CA MET A 648 -24.96 13.94 -8.09
C MET A 648 -23.48 14.23 -8.36
N LYS A 649 -22.64 13.26 -8.02
CA LYS A 649 -21.18 13.30 -8.12
C LYS A 649 -20.68 12.53 -9.35
N TYR A 650 -21.42 11.52 -9.79
CA TYR A 650 -21.01 10.64 -10.88
C TYR A 650 -22.20 10.31 -11.78
N ILE A 651 -22.04 10.51 -13.09
CA ILE A 651 -22.97 9.99 -14.09
C ILE A 651 -22.19 9.34 -15.24
N SER A 652 -22.47 8.07 -15.50
CA SER A 652 -21.92 7.33 -16.63
C SER A 652 -23.02 6.90 -17.59
N LEU A 653 -22.85 7.30 -18.85
CA LEU A 653 -23.74 7.07 -19.99
C LEU A 653 -22.93 6.62 -21.21
N GLU A 654 -21.93 5.77 -21.00
CA GLU A 654 -21.02 5.30 -22.05
C GLU A 654 -21.74 4.33 -22.99
N ARG A 655 -21.46 4.40 -24.30
CA ARG A 655 -22.09 3.56 -25.35
C ARG A 655 -23.62 3.63 -25.46
N CYS A 656 -24.24 4.60 -24.80
CA CYS A 656 -25.70 4.78 -24.82
C CYS A 656 -26.31 5.14 -26.20
N SER A 657 -25.51 5.31 -27.26
CA SER A 657 -25.96 5.77 -28.58
C SER A 657 -26.65 7.16 -28.54
N ILE A 658 -26.21 8.05 -27.64
CA ILE A 658 -26.72 9.42 -27.54
C ILE A 658 -26.29 10.22 -28.79
N VAL A 659 -27.26 10.77 -29.51
CA VAL A 659 -27.04 11.63 -30.69
C VAL A 659 -27.18 13.12 -30.32
N GLU A 660 -28.06 13.45 -29.38
CA GLU A 660 -28.44 14.81 -29.01
C GLU A 660 -28.57 14.98 -27.48
N ILE A 661 -28.09 16.10 -26.95
CA ILE A 661 -28.27 16.51 -25.57
C ILE A 661 -28.98 17.88 -25.57
N GLU A 662 -30.01 18.06 -24.74
CA GLU A 662 -30.65 19.36 -24.57
C GLU A 662 -29.72 20.36 -23.85
N PRO A 663 -29.70 21.65 -24.24
CA PRO A 663 -28.87 22.66 -23.58
C PRO A 663 -29.07 22.74 -22.07
N GLU A 664 -30.26 22.41 -21.57
CA GLU A 664 -30.58 22.46 -20.14
C GLU A 664 -30.29 21.17 -19.35
N ALA A 665 -29.84 20.09 -20.01
CA ALA A 665 -29.75 18.74 -19.41
C ALA A 665 -28.88 18.65 -18.15
N PHE A 666 -27.79 19.44 -18.08
CA PHE A 666 -26.87 19.46 -16.94
C PHE A 666 -26.92 20.74 -16.10
N TRP A 667 -27.90 21.64 -16.31
CA TRP A 667 -27.95 22.96 -15.64
C TRP A 667 -27.99 22.94 -14.10
N LEU A 668 -28.31 21.81 -13.47
CA LEU A 668 -28.34 21.64 -12.02
C LEU A 668 -27.21 20.75 -11.49
N PHE A 669 -26.49 20.05 -12.40
CA PHE A 669 -25.41 19.12 -12.10
C PHE A 669 -24.10 19.88 -11.84
N GLY A 670 -23.22 19.38 -10.95
CA GLY A 670 -21.94 20.05 -10.64
C GLY A 670 -22.09 21.46 -10.05
N SER A 671 -23.19 21.71 -9.33
CA SER A 671 -23.54 23.04 -8.78
C SER A 671 -23.19 23.23 -7.30
N VAL A 672 -22.96 22.13 -6.56
CA VAL A 672 -22.67 22.12 -5.11
C VAL A 672 -21.51 21.19 -4.75
N CYS A 673 -21.45 20.01 -5.38
CA CYS A 673 -20.37 19.04 -5.20
C CYS A 673 -19.46 18.98 -6.43
N SER A 674 -18.22 18.50 -6.24
CA SER A 674 -17.39 18.04 -7.35
C SER A 674 -18.11 16.91 -8.09
N SER A 675 -18.19 16.99 -9.42
CA SER A 675 -18.93 16.02 -10.22
C SER A 675 -18.19 15.59 -11.50
N GLU A 676 -18.50 14.40 -11.98
CA GLU A 676 -17.85 13.69 -13.09
C GLU A 676 -18.88 13.20 -14.10
N VAL A 677 -18.63 13.40 -15.40
CA VAL A 677 -19.53 13.01 -16.50
C VAL A 677 -18.77 12.16 -17.51
N TYR A 678 -19.26 10.94 -17.75
CA TYR A 678 -18.70 10.02 -18.74
C TYR A 678 -19.74 9.77 -19.85
N LEU A 679 -19.41 10.23 -21.06
CA LEU A 679 -20.23 10.18 -22.28
C LEU A 679 -19.48 9.47 -23.42
N ARG A 680 -18.50 8.64 -23.07
CA ARG A 680 -17.61 7.90 -23.97
C ARG A 680 -18.37 7.03 -24.98
N GLU A 681 -17.83 6.88 -26.20
CA GLU A 681 -18.34 5.98 -27.25
C GLU A 681 -19.83 6.22 -27.62
N ASN A 682 -20.25 7.48 -27.67
CA ASN A 682 -21.60 7.90 -28.13
C ASN A 682 -21.55 8.51 -29.56
N GLU A 683 -22.69 8.99 -30.07
CA GLU A 683 -22.80 9.55 -31.44
C GLU A 683 -22.73 11.08 -31.50
N LEU A 684 -22.31 11.76 -30.42
CA LEU A 684 -22.37 13.22 -30.30
C LEU A 684 -21.53 13.93 -31.37
N THR A 685 -22.14 14.85 -32.12
CA THR A 685 -21.46 15.63 -33.18
C THR A 685 -21.16 17.08 -32.77
N ILE A 686 -21.88 17.60 -31.78
CA ILE A 686 -21.76 18.96 -31.23
C ILE A 686 -22.21 18.95 -29.76
N LEU A 687 -21.54 19.75 -28.91
CA LEU A 687 -22.06 20.11 -27.60
C LEU A 687 -22.89 21.41 -27.71
N PRO A 688 -24.13 21.44 -27.17
CA PRO A 688 -24.97 22.64 -27.22
C PRO A 688 -24.35 23.80 -26.42
N LYS A 689 -24.67 25.03 -26.86
CA LYS A 689 -24.30 26.26 -26.13
C LYS A 689 -24.98 26.27 -24.75
N GLY A 690 -24.17 26.48 -23.71
CA GLY A 690 -24.58 26.63 -22.32
C GLY A 690 -24.90 25.34 -21.56
N LEU A 691 -24.50 24.15 -22.05
CA LEU A 691 -24.81 22.86 -21.39
C LEU A 691 -24.42 22.79 -19.91
N PHE A 692 -23.19 23.23 -19.63
CA PHE A 692 -22.55 23.18 -18.31
C PHE A 692 -22.40 24.58 -17.70
N ARG A 693 -23.18 25.57 -18.17
CA ARG A 693 -23.07 27.00 -17.79
C ARG A 693 -23.21 27.31 -16.29
N THR A 694 -23.72 26.35 -15.52
CA THR A 694 -23.95 26.41 -14.07
C THR A 694 -23.25 25.26 -13.32
N SER A 695 -22.59 24.35 -14.05
CA SER A 695 -21.88 23.18 -13.53
C SER A 695 -20.44 23.52 -13.13
N ARG A 696 -20.30 24.53 -12.28
CA ARG A 696 -19.01 25.14 -11.90
C ARG A 696 -18.02 24.16 -11.27
N MET A 697 -18.53 23.12 -10.60
CA MET A 697 -17.77 22.07 -9.93
C MET A 697 -17.66 20.78 -10.77
N LEU A 698 -17.98 20.82 -12.07
CA LEU A 698 -17.63 19.75 -13.00
C LEU A 698 -16.10 19.60 -13.04
N SER A 699 -15.58 18.45 -12.62
CA SER A 699 -14.14 18.18 -12.49
C SER A 699 -13.62 17.30 -13.63
N VAL A 700 -14.41 16.32 -14.07
CA VAL A 700 -14.04 15.36 -15.13
C VAL A 700 -15.14 15.33 -16.19
N LEU A 701 -14.75 15.38 -17.45
CA LEU A 701 -15.63 15.18 -18.60
C LEU A 701 -14.94 14.29 -19.64
N ASP A 702 -15.43 13.04 -19.78
CA ASP A 702 -15.03 12.15 -20.88
C ASP A 702 -16.06 12.19 -22.01
N LEU A 703 -15.60 12.61 -23.19
CA LEU A 703 -16.31 12.67 -24.46
C LEU A 703 -15.59 11.87 -25.55
N SER A 704 -14.68 10.98 -25.17
CA SER A 704 -13.84 10.22 -26.10
C SER A 704 -14.68 9.30 -27.00
N PHE A 705 -14.17 9.02 -28.20
CA PHE A 705 -14.77 8.15 -29.22
C PHE A 705 -16.21 8.57 -29.61
N ASN A 706 -16.47 9.87 -29.56
CA ASN A 706 -17.67 10.49 -30.13
C ASN A 706 -17.38 11.00 -31.55
N ARG A 707 -18.27 11.82 -32.11
CA ARG A 707 -18.17 12.35 -33.48
C ARG A 707 -17.95 13.87 -33.53
N LEU A 708 -17.53 14.49 -32.41
CA LEU A 708 -17.44 15.95 -32.25
C LEU A 708 -16.50 16.57 -33.29
N THR A 709 -16.94 17.63 -33.97
CA THR A 709 -16.18 18.27 -35.07
C THR A 709 -15.40 19.52 -34.66
N HIS A 710 -15.68 20.05 -33.47
CA HIS A 710 -15.05 21.21 -32.85
C HIS A 710 -15.29 21.17 -31.32
N LEU A 711 -14.44 21.86 -30.56
CA LEU A 711 -14.77 22.27 -29.19
C LEU A 711 -15.65 23.54 -29.24
N ASN A 712 -16.44 23.77 -28.20
CA ASN A 712 -17.33 24.91 -28.09
C ASN A 712 -17.21 25.54 -26.68
N PRO A 713 -16.43 26.62 -26.47
CA PRO A 713 -16.23 27.20 -25.14
C PRO A 713 -17.54 27.71 -24.52
N ASP A 714 -18.46 28.19 -25.35
CA ASP A 714 -19.82 28.63 -24.99
C ASP A 714 -20.67 27.52 -24.35
N THR A 715 -20.25 26.24 -24.39
CA THR A 715 -20.89 25.11 -23.71
C THR A 715 -20.72 25.18 -22.18
N PHE A 716 -19.67 25.83 -21.67
CA PHE A 716 -19.25 25.74 -20.27
C PHE A 716 -19.59 26.99 -19.44
N ALA A 717 -19.37 26.91 -18.12
CA ALA A 717 -19.34 28.10 -17.26
C ALA A 717 -18.04 28.88 -17.48
N SER A 718 -18.09 30.21 -17.39
CA SER A 718 -16.90 31.07 -17.43
C SER A 718 -15.97 30.90 -16.22
N ASP A 719 -16.50 30.35 -15.12
CA ASP A 719 -15.78 29.98 -13.91
C ASP A 719 -15.79 28.46 -13.73
N SER A 720 -15.28 27.74 -14.73
CA SER A 720 -15.20 26.28 -14.76
C SER A 720 -14.05 25.75 -13.89
N SER A 721 -14.34 24.77 -13.04
CA SER A 721 -13.33 24.03 -12.25
C SER A 721 -12.85 22.73 -12.93
N LEU A 722 -13.04 22.60 -14.24
CA LEU A 722 -12.72 21.38 -14.99
C LEU A 722 -11.22 21.07 -14.89
N ARG A 723 -10.89 19.86 -14.44
CA ARG A 723 -9.53 19.35 -14.25
C ARG A 723 -9.11 18.38 -15.35
N GLU A 724 -10.06 17.61 -15.87
CA GLU A 724 -9.77 16.57 -16.86
C GLU A 724 -10.80 16.63 -18.00
N LEU A 725 -10.29 16.77 -19.23
CA LEU A 725 -11.10 16.82 -20.45
C LEU A 725 -10.55 15.80 -21.45
N TYR A 726 -11.32 14.75 -21.68
CA TYR A 726 -10.99 13.69 -22.63
C TYR A 726 -11.85 13.81 -23.89
N LEU A 727 -11.20 14.01 -25.02
CA LEU A 727 -11.78 14.22 -26.35
C LEU A 727 -11.15 13.28 -27.39
N GLU A 728 -10.52 12.18 -26.95
CA GLU A 728 -9.84 11.23 -27.83
C GLU A 728 -10.79 10.71 -28.94
N GLY A 729 -10.28 10.38 -30.12
CA GLY A 729 -11.02 9.59 -31.12
C GLY A 729 -12.24 10.32 -31.70
N ASN A 730 -12.21 11.65 -31.71
CA ASN A 730 -13.28 12.51 -32.26
C ASN A 730 -12.89 13.07 -33.65
N ASN A 731 -13.74 13.90 -34.24
CA ASN A 731 -13.56 14.50 -35.57
C ASN A 731 -13.05 15.96 -35.53
N ILE A 732 -12.44 16.41 -34.44
CA ILE A 732 -12.06 17.83 -34.24
C ILE A 732 -10.99 18.21 -35.26
N ARG A 733 -11.24 19.25 -36.06
CA ARG A 733 -10.34 19.67 -37.17
C ARG A 733 -9.43 20.85 -36.85
N GLN A 734 -9.83 21.69 -35.90
CA GLN A 734 -9.12 22.89 -35.51
C GLN A 734 -9.53 23.27 -34.09
N LEU A 735 -8.66 24.02 -33.42
CA LEU A 735 -8.96 24.77 -32.20
C LEU A 735 -8.81 26.26 -32.55
N ALA A 736 -9.56 27.16 -31.90
CA ALA A 736 -9.34 28.59 -31.99
C ALA A 736 -8.38 29.09 -30.89
N ALA A 737 -7.90 30.33 -31.04
CA ALA A 737 -7.21 31.02 -29.95
C ALA A 737 -8.22 31.36 -28.84
N GLY A 738 -7.92 31.02 -27.59
CA GLY A 738 -8.80 31.25 -26.45
C GLY A 738 -9.92 30.23 -26.20
N ASP A 739 -10.13 29.22 -27.06
CA ASP A 739 -11.15 28.16 -26.86
C ASP A 739 -10.97 27.40 -25.53
N LEU A 740 -9.73 27.28 -25.07
CA LEU A 740 -9.37 26.56 -23.84
C LEU A 740 -9.13 27.51 -22.65
N ALA A 741 -9.08 28.83 -22.87
CA ALA A 741 -8.65 29.81 -21.87
C ALA A 741 -9.60 29.95 -20.66
N ILE A 742 -10.78 29.33 -20.70
CA ILE A 742 -11.73 29.26 -19.58
C ILE A 742 -11.41 28.12 -18.58
N PHE A 743 -10.53 27.19 -18.92
CA PHE A 743 -10.23 26.00 -18.11
C PHE A 743 -8.97 26.18 -17.26
N HIS A 744 -8.89 27.25 -16.48
CA HIS A 744 -7.71 27.57 -15.66
C HIS A 744 -7.27 26.45 -14.69
N GLY A 745 -8.19 25.58 -14.28
CA GLY A 745 -7.93 24.43 -13.40
C GLY A 745 -7.56 23.13 -14.11
N LEU A 746 -7.42 23.12 -15.44
CA LEU A 746 -7.21 21.92 -16.24
C LEU A 746 -5.81 21.34 -15.99
N LYS A 747 -5.76 20.05 -15.65
CA LYS A 747 -4.57 19.22 -15.45
C LYS A 747 -4.33 18.27 -16.61
N ILE A 748 -5.40 17.68 -17.17
CA ILE A 748 -5.33 16.70 -18.25
C ILE A 748 -6.17 17.16 -19.44
N LEU A 749 -5.54 17.24 -20.61
CA LEU A 749 -6.20 17.46 -21.90
C LEU A 749 -5.78 16.36 -22.88
N ASN A 750 -6.72 15.49 -23.24
CA ASN A 750 -6.52 14.45 -24.25
C ASN A 750 -7.32 14.79 -25.52
N LEU A 751 -6.61 15.10 -26.61
CA LEU A 751 -7.10 15.38 -27.95
C LEU A 751 -6.57 14.36 -28.97
N ARG A 752 -6.12 13.19 -28.50
CA ARG A 752 -5.52 12.12 -29.30
C ARG A 752 -6.49 11.63 -30.40
N ASN A 753 -5.97 11.07 -31.49
CA ASN A 753 -6.78 10.41 -32.52
C ASN A 753 -7.88 11.33 -33.12
N ASN A 754 -7.59 12.62 -33.29
CA ASN A 754 -8.50 13.59 -33.91
C ASN A 754 -8.04 13.98 -35.33
N CYS A 755 -8.74 14.95 -35.94
CA CYS A 755 -8.47 15.46 -37.28
C CYS A 755 -7.74 16.82 -37.28
N ILE A 756 -7.06 17.23 -36.20
CA ILE A 756 -6.55 18.60 -36.07
C ILE A 756 -5.47 18.87 -37.11
N GLU A 757 -5.73 19.80 -38.02
CA GLU A 757 -4.84 20.20 -39.13
C GLU A 757 -3.93 21.38 -38.76
N TRP A 758 -4.42 22.30 -37.90
CA TRP A 758 -3.71 23.52 -37.48
C TRP A 758 -4.07 23.93 -36.04
N ILE A 759 -3.11 24.56 -35.36
CA ILE A 759 -3.24 25.16 -34.02
C ILE A 759 -2.81 26.64 -34.13
N PRO A 760 -3.68 27.60 -33.76
CA PRO A 760 -3.32 29.00 -33.59
C PRO A 760 -2.30 29.26 -32.48
N GLU A 761 -1.58 30.38 -32.60
CA GLU A 761 -0.91 31.01 -31.46
C GLU A 761 -1.97 31.42 -30.40
N GLY A 762 -1.68 31.22 -29.11
CA GLY A 762 -2.61 31.51 -28.01
C GLY A 762 -3.71 30.47 -27.75
N THR A 763 -3.76 29.34 -28.47
CA THR A 763 -4.78 28.28 -28.19
C THR A 763 -4.66 27.66 -26.79
N PHE A 764 -3.46 27.56 -26.23
CA PHE A 764 -3.20 27.02 -24.89
C PHE A 764 -2.93 28.10 -23.82
N GLU A 765 -3.36 29.35 -24.05
CA GLU A 765 -3.21 30.45 -23.09
C GLU A 765 -4.14 30.28 -21.88
N GLY A 766 -3.65 30.55 -20.67
CA GLY A 766 -4.40 30.42 -19.42
C GLY A 766 -4.54 29.00 -18.86
N LEU A 767 -3.83 28.01 -19.43
CA LEU A 767 -3.77 26.61 -18.99
C LEU A 767 -2.54 26.32 -18.10
N ASP A 768 -2.21 27.24 -17.19
CA ASP A 768 -0.94 27.22 -16.45
C ASP A 768 -0.78 25.97 -15.55
N ASN A 769 -1.90 25.34 -15.16
CA ASN A 769 -1.95 24.13 -14.32
C ASN A 769 -1.92 22.80 -15.11
N LEU A 770 -1.76 22.84 -16.44
CA LEU A 770 -1.80 21.62 -17.25
C LEU A 770 -0.56 20.76 -17.04
N GLU A 771 -0.77 19.51 -16.62
CA GLU A 771 0.26 18.52 -16.31
C GLU A 771 0.43 17.51 -17.46
N ILE A 772 -0.66 17.17 -18.16
CA ILE A 772 -0.67 16.19 -19.26
C ILE A 772 -1.39 16.77 -20.49
N LEU A 773 -0.70 16.75 -21.63
CA LEU A 773 -1.25 17.11 -22.94
C LEU A 773 -0.98 15.99 -23.96
N ASP A 774 -2.02 15.30 -24.43
CA ASP A 774 -1.94 14.41 -25.58
C ASP A 774 -2.62 15.05 -26.80
N ILE A 775 -1.86 15.33 -27.85
CA ILE A 775 -2.38 15.78 -29.16
C ILE A 775 -1.95 14.82 -30.29
N GLY A 776 -1.62 13.57 -29.95
CA GLY A 776 -1.10 12.56 -30.87
C GLY A 776 -2.12 12.11 -31.93
N TYR A 777 -1.60 11.53 -33.01
CA TYR A 777 -2.35 10.93 -34.12
C TYR A 777 -3.29 11.91 -34.88
N ASN A 778 -3.04 13.21 -34.73
CA ASN A 778 -3.69 14.31 -35.45
C ASN A 778 -3.10 14.49 -36.88
N LYS A 779 -3.26 15.67 -37.52
CA LYS A 779 -2.85 15.95 -38.92
C LYS A 779 -1.88 17.15 -39.04
N LEU A 780 -1.34 17.58 -37.90
CA LEU A 780 -0.45 18.73 -37.71
C LEU A 780 0.99 18.46 -38.18
N THR A 781 1.27 18.74 -39.46
CA THR A 781 2.62 18.57 -40.03
C THR A 781 3.70 19.51 -39.47
N GLN A 782 3.31 20.59 -38.78
CA GLN A 782 4.18 21.57 -38.12
C GLN A 782 3.53 22.13 -36.85
N LEU A 783 4.33 22.57 -35.88
CA LEU A 783 3.90 23.30 -34.69
C LEU A 783 4.23 24.80 -34.80
N PRO A 784 3.39 25.73 -34.28
CA PRO A 784 3.73 27.14 -34.17
C PRO A 784 4.92 27.37 -33.22
N LEU A 785 5.64 28.48 -33.42
CA LEU A 785 6.62 28.95 -32.44
C LEU A 785 5.92 29.26 -31.11
N HIS A 786 6.57 28.93 -29.99
CA HIS A 786 6.11 29.22 -28.63
C HIS A 786 4.72 28.66 -28.26
N VAL A 787 4.16 27.71 -29.03
CA VAL A 787 2.79 27.17 -28.83
C VAL A 787 2.51 26.63 -27.42
N PHE A 788 3.53 26.11 -26.73
CA PHE A 788 3.43 25.58 -25.36
C PHE A 788 3.95 26.55 -24.28
N ALA A 789 4.30 27.80 -24.60
CA ALA A 789 5.04 28.68 -23.69
C ALA A 789 4.34 28.96 -22.33
N ASN A 790 3.01 28.88 -22.28
CA ASN A 790 2.22 29.10 -21.06
C ASN A 790 2.01 27.81 -20.22
N LEU A 791 2.33 26.63 -20.76
CA LEU A 791 2.14 25.33 -20.10
C LEU A 791 3.26 25.05 -19.08
N ILE A 792 3.41 25.91 -18.08
CA ILE A 792 4.58 25.92 -17.19
C ILE A 792 4.68 24.69 -16.28
N ASN A 793 3.55 24.07 -15.92
CA ASN A 793 3.51 22.87 -15.08
C ASN A 793 3.52 21.54 -15.85
N LEU A 794 3.69 21.57 -17.19
CA LEU A 794 3.56 20.38 -18.03
C LEU A 794 4.63 19.33 -17.72
N GLN A 795 4.17 18.12 -17.37
CA GLN A 795 4.97 16.96 -17.02
C GLN A 795 5.04 15.95 -18.18
N ILE A 796 3.94 15.78 -18.91
CA ILE A 796 3.81 14.79 -19.98
C ILE A 796 3.25 15.46 -21.24
N ILE A 797 3.93 15.25 -22.38
CA ILE A 797 3.42 15.65 -23.68
C ILE A 797 3.52 14.52 -24.72
N SER A 798 2.42 14.27 -25.43
CA SER A 798 2.36 13.34 -26.56
C SER A 798 2.13 14.10 -27.87
N LEU A 799 3.12 14.01 -28.75
CA LEU A 799 3.17 14.60 -30.10
C LEU A 799 3.36 13.52 -31.17
N ASP A 800 3.01 12.27 -30.84
CA ASP A 800 3.24 11.10 -31.67
C ASP A 800 2.22 10.97 -32.81
N GLY A 801 2.58 10.36 -33.94
CA GLY A 801 1.65 10.14 -35.06
C GLY A 801 1.23 11.41 -35.83
N MET A 802 1.93 12.54 -35.66
CA MET A 802 1.53 13.85 -36.19
C MET A 802 2.10 14.19 -37.58
N LEU A 803 3.05 13.41 -38.10
CA LEU A 803 3.82 13.65 -39.34
C LEU A 803 4.78 14.86 -39.27
N LEU A 804 5.22 15.24 -38.07
CA LEU A 804 6.15 16.36 -37.83
C LEU A 804 7.52 16.11 -38.46
N GLN A 805 8.05 17.07 -39.20
CA GLN A 805 9.37 16.98 -39.88
C GLN A 805 10.52 17.61 -39.08
N SER A 806 10.21 18.56 -38.19
CA SER A 806 11.15 19.29 -37.34
C SER A 806 10.44 19.89 -36.13
N LEU A 807 11.14 20.01 -35.00
CA LEU A 807 10.72 20.80 -33.85
C LEU A 807 11.59 22.06 -33.73
N ASP A 808 11.02 23.17 -33.26
CA ASP A 808 11.81 24.37 -32.95
C ASP A 808 12.65 24.19 -31.68
N ARG A 809 13.86 24.77 -31.66
CA ARG A 809 14.81 24.62 -30.55
C ARG A 809 14.38 25.28 -29.23
N ASP A 810 13.36 26.13 -29.24
CA ASP A 810 12.86 26.85 -28.06
C ASP A 810 11.45 26.35 -27.64
N LEU A 811 10.97 25.24 -28.21
CA LEU A 811 9.62 24.68 -28.02
C LEU A 811 9.27 24.32 -26.57
N PHE A 812 10.22 23.79 -25.80
CA PHE A 812 10.02 23.33 -24.41
C PHE A 812 10.73 24.20 -23.36
N ILE A 813 11.11 25.43 -23.74
CA ILE A 813 11.95 26.32 -22.94
C ILE A 813 11.37 26.66 -21.55
N ASN A 814 10.05 26.68 -21.39
CA ASN A 814 9.38 27.05 -20.13
C ASN A 814 8.94 25.85 -19.29
N GLN A 815 9.05 24.62 -19.82
CA GLN A 815 8.50 23.40 -19.22
C GLN A 815 9.51 22.75 -18.25
N SER A 816 9.87 23.43 -17.16
CA SER A 816 10.85 22.92 -16.18
C SER A 816 10.47 21.56 -15.59
N ASN A 817 9.16 21.27 -15.53
CA ASN A 817 8.60 20.09 -14.89
C ASN A 817 8.46 18.88 -15.85
N LEU A 818 8.91 19.01 -17.10
CA LEU A 818 8.71 18.00 -18.16
C LEU A 818 9.46 16.71 -17.86
N GLU A 819 8.72 15.63 -17.59
CA GLU A 819 9.23 14.29 -17.32
C GLU A 819 9.27 13.40 -18.57
N LYS A 820 8.23 13.47 -19.42
CA LYS A 820 7.98 12.47 -20.47
C LYS A 820 7.55 13.12 -21.78
N VAL A 821 8.25 12.78 -22.87
CA VAL A 821 8.00 13.31 -24.22
C VAL A 821 7.90 12.18 -25.22
N PHE A 822 6.75 12.09 -25.90
CA PHE A 822 6.49 11.09 -26.94
C PHE A 822 6.42 11.74 -28.32
N LEU A 823 7.36 11.37 -29.20
CA LEU A 823 7.53 11.89 -30.56
C LEU A 823 7.49 10.76 -31.62
N GLN A 824 7.08 9.54 -31.25
CA GLN A 824 7.08 8.41 -32.20
C GLN A 824 6.13 8.61 -33.39
N ASP A 825 6.27 7.79 -34.44
CA ASP A 825 5.39 7.79 -35.62
C ASP A 825 5.35 9.17 -36.34
N ASN A 826 6.52 9.79 -36.49
CA ASN A 826 6.70 11.11 -37.11
C ASN A 826 7.73 11.06 -38.25
N MET A 827 8.02 12.23 -38.85
CA MET A 827 8.96 12.37 -39.98
C MET A 827 10.27 13.06 -39.56
N LEU A 828 10.59 13.06 -38.26
CA LEU A 828 11.74 13.78 -37.69
C LEU A 828 13.06 13.12 -38.13
N ARG A 829 14.06 13.95 -38.46
CA ARG A 829 15.40 13.50 -38.87
C ARG A 829 16.51 13.84 -37.88
N LYS A 830 16.26 14.83 -37.03
CA LYS A 830 17.08 15.30 -35.92
C LYS A 830 16.19 16.04 -34.92
N LEU A 831 16.68 16.21 -33.70
CA LEU A 831 16.24 17.28 -32.80
C LEU A 831 17.36 18.33 -32.73
N GLU A 832 17.03 19.57 -32.36
CA GLU A 832 18.05 20.61 -32.14
C GLU A 832 18.63 20.47 -30.72
N ILE A 833 19.92 20.74 -30.57
CA ILE A 833 20.64 20.38 -29.34
C ILE A 833 20.17 21.12 -28.08
N ASP A 834 19.66 22.33 -28.27
CA ASP A 834 19.16 23.21 -27.20
C ASP A 834 17.67 22.98 -26.86
N LEU A 835 16.99 22.02 -27.52
CA LEU A 835 15.55 21.75 -27.38
C LEU A 835 15.13 21.45 -25.94
N PHE A 836 15.95 20.71 -25.20
CA PHE A 836 15.64 20.23 -23.84
C PHE A 836 16.43 20.95 -22.74
N ARG A 837 16.96 22.16 -23.02
CA ARG A 837 17.98 22.82 -22.18
C ARG A 837 17.54 23.22 -20.77
N ASN A 838 16.24 23.23 -20.49
CA ASN A 838 15.67 23.58 -19.18
C ASN A 838 14.94 22.40 -18.50
N ASN A 839 14.85 21.24 -19.16
CA ASN A 839 13.93 20.16 -18.80
C ASN A 839 14.65 19.10 -17.95
N VAL A 840 15.16 19.51 -16.79
CA VAL A 840 16.06 18.69 -15.95
C VAL A 840 15.40 17.48 -15.27
N LEU A 841 14.06 17.41 -15.27
CA LEU A 841 13.30 16.26 -14.74
C LEU A 841 12.96 15.22 -15.82
N MET A 842 13.42 15.40 -17.07
CA MET A 842 13.03 14.57 -18.20
C MET A 842 13.63 13.16 -18.12
N THR A 843 12.80 12.19 -17.77
CA THR A 843 13.18 10.78 -17.55
C THR A 843 12.84 9.86 -18.72
N HIS A 844 11.83 10.19 -19.54
CA HIS A 844 11.39 9.35 -20.66
C HIS A 844 11.35 10.12 -21.98
N LEU A 845 11.94 9.53 -23.03
CA LEU A 845 11.86 10.02 -24.40
C LEU A 845 11.53 8.87 -25.36
N SER A 846 10.61 9.12 -26.28
CA SER A 846 10.33 8.22 -27.40
C SER A 846 10.43 8.98 -28.72
N ILE A 847 11.30 8.51 -29.61
CA ILE A 847 11.53 8.99 -30.99
C ILE A 847 11.41 7.85 -32.01
N ALA A 848 10.75 6.75 -31.65
CA ALA A 848 10.64 5.56 -32.49
C ALA A 848 9.82 5.80 -33.77
N ASN A 849 9.97 4.95 -34.78
CA ASN A 849 9.29 5.07 -36.08
C ASN A 849 9.39 6.48 -36.68
N ASN A 850 10.62 6.87 -37.00
CA ASN A 850 10.97 8.21 -37.52
C ASN A 850 12.07 8.07 -38.61
N SER A 851 12.79 9.16 -38.92
CA SER A 851 13.84 9.20 -39.95
C SER A 851 15.21 9.65 -39.40
N PHE A 852 15.51 9.35 -38.13
CA PHE A 852 16.81 9.68 -37.53
C PHE A 852 17.93 8.78 -38.09
N ALA A 853 18.94 9.39 -38.70
CA ALA A 853 20.19 8.70 -39.08
C ALA A 853 21.23 8.69 -37.95
N SER A 854 21.06 9.57 -36.94
CA SER A 854 21.87 9.59 -35.72
C SER A 854 21.11 10.29 -34.60
N PHE A 855 21.34 9.87 -33.35
CA PHE A 855 20.81 10.53 -32.17
C PHE A 855 21.93 10.73 -31.12
N PRO A 856 22.64 11.88 -31.14
CA PRO A 856 23.82 12.10 -30.31
C PRO A 856 23.43 12.52 -28.88
N LEU A 857 22.81 11.60 -28.12
CA LEU A 857 22.26 11.86 -26.79
C LEU A 857 23.25 12.55 -25.83
N HIS A 858 24.52 12.14 -25.85
CA HIS A 858 25.62 12.70 -25.06
C HIS A 858 25.81 14.23 -25.16
N ASN A 859 25.32 14.89 -26.21
CA ASN A 859 25.41 16.34 -26.37
C ASN A 859 24.26 17.10 -25.69
N TYR A 860 23.16 16.43 -25.34
CA TYR A 860 22.01 17.01 -24.61
C TYR A 860 22.31 16.97 -23.11
N LYS A 861 23.14 17.91 -22.64
CA LYS A 861 23.77 17.89 -21.29
C LYS A 861 22.81 17.54 -20.15
N GLN A 862 21.60 18.08 -20.17
CA GLN A 862 20.55 17.86 -19.17
C GLN A 862 20.08 16.39 -19.16
N LEU A 863 19.85 15.82 -20.35
CA LEU A 863 19.41 14.44 -20.52
C LEU A 863 20.49 13.41 -20.15
N ASN A 864 21.77 13.79 -20.13
CA ASN A 864 22.85 12.91 -19.69
C ASN A 864 22.71 12.46 -18.23
N GLU A 865 22.05 13.29 -17.40
CA GLU A 865 21.85 13.07 -15.96
C GLU A 865 20.39 12.69 -15.63
N SER A 866 19.41 13.10 -16.45
CA SER A 866 17.98 12.86 -16.21
C SER A 866 17.37 11.66 -16.95
N LEU A 867 17.79 11.37 -18.19
CA LEU A 867 17.05 10.42 -19.04
C LEU A 867 17.29 8.97 -18.62
N ARG A 868 16.22 8.28 -18.22
CA ARG A 868 16.22 6.87 -17.76
C ARG A 868 15.76 5.91 -18.85
N PHE A 869 14.74 6.30 -19.63
CA PHE A 869 14.14 5.50 -20.69
C PHE A 869 14.27 6.19 -22.05
N LEU A 870 14.79 5.47 -23.05
CA LEU A 870 14.81 5.90 -24.45
C LEU A 870 14.23 4.82 -25.37
N HIS A 871 13.20 5.18 -26.14
CA HIS A 871 12.70 4.38 -27.25
C HIS A 871 13.02 5.07 -28.58
N MET A 872 13.88 4.44 -29.39
CA MET A 872 14.35 4.95 -30.69
C MET A 872 14.32 3.87 -31.78
N SER A 873 13.53 2.81 -31.60
CA SER A 873 13.32 1.75 -32.59
C SER A 873 12.76 2.29 -33.92
N ASP A 874 12.82 1.50 -35.00
CA ASP A 874 12.28 1.88 -36.33
C ASP A 874 12.84 3.21 -36.83
N ASN A 875 14.17 3.28 -36.96
CA ASN A 875 14.91 4.45 -37.43
C ASN A 875 16.10 4.01 -38.30
N MET A 876 17.00 4.92 -38.64
CA MET A 876 18.18 4.67 -39.48
C MET A 876 19.49 4.90 -38.72
N ILE A 877 19.50 4.75 -37.39
CA ILE A 877 20.64 5.11 -36.54
C ILE A 877 21.78 4.10 -36.75
N ASP A 878 22.92 4.56 -37.28
CA ASP A 878 24.07 3.70 -37.59
C ASP A 878 24.95 3.38 -36.36
N SER A 879 24.92 4.24 -35.33
CA SER A 879 25.68 4.07 -34.07
C SER A 879 25.09 4.89 -32.91
N PHE A 880 25.35 4.48 -31.66
CA PHE A 880 24.82 5.14 -30.46
C PHE A 880 25.83 5.23 -29.31
N ILE A 881 25.71 6.28 -28.47
CA ILE A 881 26.50 6.46 -27.25
C ILE A 881 25.54 6.56 -26.06
N VAL A 882 25.63 5.57 -25.16
CA VAL A 882 24.82 5.44 -23.95
C VAL A 882 25.31 6.42 -22.87
N THR A 883 24.40 7.22 -22.33
CA THR A 883 24.68 8.14 -21.22
C THR A 883 24.57 7.45 -19.85
N PRO A 884 25.21 7.98 -18.80
CA PRO A 884 25.28 7.29 -17.50
C PRO A 884 23.91 7.06 -16.85
N ALA A 885 22.96 7.96 -17.06
CA ALA A 885 21.61 7.90 -16.51
C ALA A 885 20.71 6.82 -17.16
N LEU A 886 21.02 6.36 -18.37
CA LEU A 886 20.09 5.55 -19.15
C LEU A 886 20.01 4.12 -18.60
N THR A 887 18.82 3.72 -18.14
CA THR A 887 18.53 2.40 -17.55
C THR A 887 17.82 1.46 -18.51
N GLU A 888 17.01 1.99 -19.45
CA GLU A 888 16.33 1.20 -20.48
C GLU A 888 16.45 1.84 -21.87
N LEU A 889 16.87 1.03 -22.85
CA LEU A 889 17.03 1.42 -24.25
C LEU A 889 16.31 0.44 -25.19
N LYS A 890 15.31 0.92 -25.92
CA LYS A 890 14.65 0.18 -27.02
C LYS A 890 15.08 0.80 -28.34
N ALA A 891 15.89 0.09 -29.11
CA ALA A 891 16.56 0.58 -30.32
C ALA A 891 16.57 -0.45 -31.46
N SER A 892 15.55 -1.32 -31.49
CA SER A 892 15.35 -2.33 -32.52
C SER A 892 15.02 -1.75 -33.90
N ARG A 893 15.18 -2.53 -34.97
CA ARG A 893 14.91 -2.12 -36.37
C ARG A 893 15.60 -0.81 -36.73
N ASN A 894 16.94 -0.82 -36.63
CA ASN A 894 17.82 0.31 -36.93
C ASN A 894 19.06 -0.18 -37.73
N ASN A 895 20.06 0.69 -37.93
CA ASN A 895 21.31 0.34 -38.60
C ASN A 895 22.47 0.09 -37.61
N ILE A 896 22.22 -0.04 -36.30
CA ILE A 896 23.27 0.08 -35.28
C ILE A 896 24.34 -0.99 -35.49
N SER A 897 25.55 -0.51 -35.77
CA SER A 897 26.76 -1.31 -35.98
C SER A 897 27.85 -1.02 -34.95
N LEU A 898 27.67 0.05 -34.15
CA LEU A 898 28.52 0.45 -33.05
C LEU A 898 27.69 1.03 -31.89
N ILE A 899 27.81 0.43 -30.71
CA ILE A 899 27.34 1.00 -29.44
C ILE A 899 28.53 1.24 -28.50
N LEU A 900 28.52 2.33 -27.73
CA LEU A 900 29.58 2.72 -26.80
C LEU A 900 28.99 3.29 -25.50
N ALA A 901 29.67 3.09 -24.37
CA ALA A 901 29.43 3.84 -23.14
C ALA A 901 30.09 5.23 -23.21
N MET A 902 29.53 6.22 -22.51
CA MET A 902 30.14 7.54 -22.38
C MET A 902 31.43 7.46 -21.54
N ALA A 903 32.52 8.07 -22.04
CA ALA A 903 33.85 7.89 -21.46
C ALA A 903 33.98 8.35 -19.99
N ASN A 904 34.72 7.57 -19.20
CA ASN A 904 35.06 7.80 -17.78
C ASN A 904 33.86 7.75 -16.79
N VAL A 905 32.72 7.18 -17.19
CA VAL A 905 31.57 6.95 -16.28
C VAL A 905 31.00 5.54 -16.50
N GLU A 906 30.59 4.88 -15.43
CA GLU A 906 29.94 3.55 -15.51
C GLU A 906 28.48 3.70 -15.98
N PRO A 907 28.01 2.92 -16.97
CA PRO A 907 26.65 3.03 -17.50
C PRO A 907 25.62 2.29 -16.63
N SER A 908 24.52 2.94 -16.29
CA SER A 908 23.43 2.36 -15.47
C SER A 908 22.46 1.44 -16.25
N LEU A 909 22.87 0.93 -17.42
CA LEU A 909 21.95 0.27 -18.35
C LEU A 909 21.58 -1.15 -17.87
N VAL A 910 20.27 -1.38 -17.71
CA VAL A 910 19.69 -2.64 -17.18
C VAL A 910 18.96 -3.42 -18.27
N ASN A 911 18.20 -2.72 -19.13
CA ASN A 911 17.40 -3.32 -20.19
C ASN A 911 17.83 -2.77 -21.56
N ILE A 912 18.14 -3.64 -22.51
CA ILE A 912 18.46 -3.22 -23.88
C ILE A 912 17.85 -4.13 -24.96
N ASP A 913 17.18 -3.52 -25.92
CA ASP A 913 16.72 -4.15 -27.16
C ASP A 913 17.43 -3.55 -28.38
N LEU A 914 18.31 -4.34 -29.00
CA LEU A 914 19.01 -4.06 -30.25
C LEU A 914 18.57 -5.01 -31.37
N SER A 915 17.41 -5.66 -31.28
CA SER A 915 16.99 -6.62 -32.31
C SER A 915 16.80 -5.98 -33.70
N SER A 916 17.08 -6.72 -34.77
CA SER A 916 17.03 -6.23 -36.16
C SER A 916 17.94 -5.02 -36.41
N ASN A 917 19.23 -5.16 -36.11
CA ASN A 917 20.26 -4.13 -36.33
C ASN A 917 21.42 -4.67 -37.21
N ARG A 918 22.58 -4.03 -37.18
CA ARG A 918 23.79 -4.39 -37.95
C ARG A 918 24.99 -4.73 -37.05
N LEU A 919 24.73 -5.24 -35.85
CA LEU A 919 25.79 -5.70 -34.96
C LEU A 919 26.49 -6.89 -35.62
N SER A 920 27.83 -6.84 -35.65
CA SER A 920 28.68 -7.91 -36.20
C SER A 920 29.47 -8.67 -35.12
N SER A 921 29.50 -8.13 -33.89
CA SER A 921 30.19 -8.71 -32.73
C SER A 921 29.61 -8.17 -31.41
N MET A 922 29.62 -8.99 -30.36
CA MET A 922 29.19 -8.62 -29.00
C MET A 922 30.27 -7.87 -28.20
N GLU A 923 31.52 -7.78 -28.70
CA GLU A 923 32.64 -7.13 -27.98
C GLU A 923 32.29 -5.71 -27.48
N GLN A 924 31.48 -4.98 -28.25
CA GLN A 924 31.02 -3.62 -27.97
C GLN A 924 30.11 -3.50 -26.74
N LEU A 925 29.50 -4.61 -26.29
CA LEU A 925 28.54 -4.60 -25.19
C LEU A 925 29.19 -4.88 -23.83
N LYS A 926 30.48 -5.22 -23.77
CA LYS A 926 31.19 -5.65 -22.54
C LYS A 926 31.25 -4.60 -21.42
N ASP A 927 31.02 -3.33 -21.74
CA ASP A 927 30.97 -2.24 -20.74
C ASP A 927 29.64 -2.21 -19.97
N PHE A 928 28.55 -2.79 -20.51
CA PHE A 928 27.20 -2.76 -19.91
C PHE A 928 26.96 -3.92 -18.94
N LYS A 929 27.80 -4.04 -17.91
CA LYS A 929 27.83 -5.20 -16.98
C LYS A 929 26.56 -5.37 -16.14
N HIS A 930 25.76 -4.32 -15.99
CA HIS A 930 24.53 -4.30 -15.18
C HIS A 930 23.27 -4.82 -15.90
N LEU A 931 23.40 -5.30 -17.14
CA LEU A 931 22.26 -5.78 -17.92
C LEU A 931 21.56 -6.98 -17.25
N GLU A 932 20.26 -6.83 -17.02
CA GLU A 932 19.32 -7.86 -16.58
C GLU A 932 18.51 -8.42 -17.76
N SER A 933 18.32 -7.63 -18.83
CA SER A 933 17.65 -8.04 -20.07
C SER A 933 18.38 -7.56 -21.32
N LEU A 934 18.66 -8.47 -22.26
CA LEU A 934 19.39 -8.22 -23.50
C LEU A 934 18.74 -8.94 -24.69
N ASN A 935 18.26 -8.18 -25.67
CA ASN A 935 17.78 -8.71 -26.95
C ASN A 935 18.69 -8.27 -28.09
N VAL A 936 19.28 -9.24 -28.80
CA VAL A 936 20.15 -9.03 -29.97
C VAL A 936 19.65 -9.76 -31.22
N ALA A 937 18.43 -10.29 -31.20
CA ALA A 937 17.86 -11.10 -32.28
C ALA A 937 17.94 -10.43 -33.66
N HIS A 938 17.97 -11.20 -34.74
CA HIS A 938 18.00 -10.68 -36.12
C HIS A 938 19.18 -9.72 -36.42
N ASN A 939 20.35 -9.95 -35.81
CA ASN A 939 21.59 -9.22 -36.12
C ASN A 939 22.60 -10.10 -36.89
N PRO A 940 23.30 -9.56 -37.92
CA PRO A 940 24.26 -10.30 -38.74
C PRO A 940 25.62 -10.45 -38.02
N LEU A 941 25.63 -11.17 -36.89
CA LEU A 941 26.83 -11.48 -36.14
C LEU A 941 27.75 -12.39 -36.96
N VAL A 942 29.07 -12.17 -36.90
CA VAL A 942 30.03 -13.01 -37.63
C VAL A 942 30.24 -14.36 -36.92
N VAL A 943 30.21 -14.32 -35.59
CA VAL A 943 30.17 -15.48 -34.70
C VAL A 943 29.53 -15.03 -33.38
N PHE A 944 28.87 -15.94 -32.68
CA PHE A 944 28.41 -15.71 -31.31
C PHE A 944 28.86 -16.88 -30.42
N ASP A 945 29.36 -16.54 -29.23
CA ASP A 945 29.94 -17.47 -28.28
C ASP A 945 29.37 -17.18 -26.88
N PHE A 946 28.76 -18.19 -26.26
CA PHE A 946 28.05 -18.01 -24.99
C PHE A 946 28.97 -17.69 -23.80
N THR A 947 30.28 -17.96 -23.90
CA THR A 947 31.26 -17.49 -22.88
C THR A 947 31.29 -15.97 -22.75
N GLN A 948 30.95 -15.24 -23.83
CA GLN A 948 30.93 -13.77 -23.84
C GLN A 948 29.83 -13.19 -22.95
N LEU A 949 28.83 -13.97 -22.56
CA LEU A 949 27.79 -13.55 -21.60
C LEU A 949 28.30 -13.45 -20.15
N GLY A 950 29.46 -14.02 -19.82
CA GLY A 950 30.02 -14.03 -18.46
C GLY A 950 30.32 -12.67 -17.84
N VAL A 951 30.31 -11.60 -18.64
CA VAL A 951 30.44 -10.21 -18.15
C VAL A 951 29.13 -9.64 -17.61
N PHE A 952 27.98 -10.22 -17.96
CA PHE A 952 26.64 -9.77 -17.58
C PHE A 952 26.13 -10.57 -16.37
N TYR A 953 26.76 -10.35 -15.21
CA TYR A 953 26.56 -11.13 -13.98
C TYR A 953 25.14 -11.02 -13.36
N LYS A 954 24.26 -10.20 -13.94
CA LYS A 954 22.85 -10.08 -13.57
C LYS A 954 21.88 -10.64 -14.63
N LEU A 955 22.36 -11.06 -15.79
CA LEU A 955 21.52 -11.32 -16.95
C LEU A 955 20.48 -12.41 -16.66
N SER A 956 19.21 -12.04 -16.78
CA SER A 956 18.05 -12.89 -16.47
C SER A 956 17.27 -13.29 -17.73
N HIS A 957 17.20 -12.37 -18.70
CA HIS A 957 16.50 -12.56 -19.97
C HIS A 957 17.46 -12.32 -21.13
N PHE A 958 17.63 -13.33 -22.00
CA PHE A 958 18.46 -13.21 -23.20
C PHE A 958 17.72 -13.71 -24.45
N ASN A 959 17.60 -12.85 -25.46
CA ASN A 959 17.04 -13.22 -26.77
C ASN A 959 18.12 -13.12 -27.86
N ALA A 960 18.39 -14.27 -28.46
CA ALA A 960 19.36 -14.50 -29.52
C ALA A 960 18.71 -15.23 -30.70
N SER A 961 17.43 -15.00 -30.98
CA SER A 961 16.72 -15.59 -32.11
C SER A 961 17.18 -15.04 -33.47
N SER A 962 17.07 -15.85 -34.53
CA SER A 962 17.32 -15.43 -35.92
C SER A 962 18.68 -14.74 -36.20
N LEU A 963 19.78 -15.17 -35.57
CA LEU A 963 21.09 -14.50 -35.73
C LEU A 963 21.82 -14.80 -37.05
N ASP A 964 21.30 -15.71 -37.88
CA ASP A 964 21.83 -16.11 -39.20
C ASP A 964 23.33 -16.46 -39.20
N VAL A 965 23.85 -16.91 -38.05
CA VAL A 965 25.25 -17.30 -37.87
C VAL A 965 25.52 -18.69 -38.46
N PRO A 966 26.70 -18.95 -39.06
CA PRO A 966 27.06 -20.28 -39.56
C PRO A 966 27.08 -21.38 -38.48
N SER A 967 27.28 -20.99 -37.23
CA SER A 967 27.18 -21.84 -36.03
C SER A 967 27.15 -20.98 -34.76
N LEU A 968 26.17 -21.19 -33.88
CA LEU A 968 26.23 -20.70 -32.49
C LEU A 968 27.25 -21.55 -31.72
N ASN A 969 28.25 -20.94 -31.08
CA ASN A 969 29.16 -21.71 -30.23
C ASN A 969 28.53 -21.92 -28.84
N LEU A 970 27.98 -23.12 -28.62
CA LEU A 970 27.31 -23.52 -27.38
C LEU A 970 28.27 -24.07 -26.30
N THR A 971 29.58 -23.82 -26.39
CA THR A 971 30.49 -24.09 -25.27
C THR A 971 30.42 -22.98 -24.23
N THR A 972 30.50 -23.34 -22.96
CA THR A 972 30.55 -22.40 -21.83
C THR A 972 31.81 -22.53 -20.98
N ASP A 973 32.71 -23.47 -21.29
CA ASP A 973 33.98 -23.73 -20.58
C ASP A 973 33.83 -23.79 -19.03
N GLY A 974 32.74 -24.39 -18.56
CA GLY A 974 32.42 -24.54 -17.13
C GLY A 974 31.82 -23.31 -16.47
N MET A 975 31.53 -22.24 -17.22
CA MET A 975 30.88 -21.04 -16.73
C MET A 975 29.39 -21.28 -16.46
N LEU A 976 28.96 -21.03 -15.21
CA LEU A 976 27.55 -20.99 -14.84
C LEU A 976 26.98 -19.58 -15.02
N LEU A 977 25.76 -19.48 -15.54
CA LEU A 977 24.95 -18.27 -15.61
C LEU A 977 23.71 -18.43 -14.72
N PRO A 978 23.87 -18.39 -13.38
CA PRO A 978 22.83 -18.76 -12.41
C PRO A 978 21.67 -17.76 -12.30
N THR A 979 21.77 -16.60 -12.95
CA THR A 979 20.73 -15.57 -13.03
C THR A 979 19.77 -15.78 -14.19
N LEU A 980 20.16 -16.54 -15.23
CA LEU A 980 19.36 -16.65 -16.46
C LEU A 980 18.11 -17.51 -16.25
N THR A 981 16.94 -16.89 -16.39
CA THR A 981 15.62 -17.52 -16.23
C THR A 981 14.86 -17.65 -17.56
N SER A 982 15.21 -16.85 -18.58
CA SER A 982 14.58 -16.89 -19.91
C SER A 982 15.60 -16.80 -21.04
N LEU A 983 15.52 -17.73 -21.99
CA LEU A 983 16.44 -17.86 -23.12
C LEU A 983 15.67 -18.17 -24.43
N ASP A 984 15.84 -17.34 -25.45
CA ASP A 984 15.29 -17.56 -26.80
C ASP A 984 16.41 -17.78 -27.82
N LEU A 985 16.39 -18.97 -28.43
CA LEU A 985 17.30 -19.45 -29.48
C LEU A 985 16.55 -19.84 -30.76
N SER A 986 15.29 -19.43 -30.91
CA SER A 986 14.46 -19.79 -32.07
C SER A 986 15.05 -19.29 -33.41
N ASN A 987 14.71 -19.97 -34.51
CA ASN A 987 15.06 -19.58 -35.88
C ASN A 987 16.59 -19.53 -36.21
N ASN A 988 17.46 -20.25 -35.48
CA ASN A 988 18.92 -20.18 -35.63
C ASN A 988 19.56 -21.32 -36.45
N GLY A 989 18.77 -22.23 -37.02
CA GLY A 989 19.31 -23.37 -37.79
C GLY A 989 20.01 -24.44 -36.92
N LEU A 990 19.79 -24.44 -35.60
CA LEU A 990 20.39 -25.40 -34.67
C LEU A 990 20.01 -26.85 -35.02
N LEU A 991 21.02 -27.71 -35.16
CA LEU A 991 20.86 -29.15 -35.38
C LEU A 991 20.80 -29.94 -34.06
N THR A 992 21.50 -29.46 -33.03
CA THR A 992 21.59 -30.09 -31.70
C THR A 992 21.84 -29.04 -30.61
N VAL A 993 21.47 -29.37 -29.36
CA VAL A 993 21.83 -28.62 -28.15
C VAL A 993 22.48 -29.60 -27.16
N SER A 994 23.59 -29.22 -26.52
CA SER A 994 24.35 -30.13 -25.64
C SER A 994 23.85 -30.11 -24.19
N VAL A 995 24.02 -31.23 -23.47
CA VAL A 995 23.70 -31.33 -22.03
C VAL A 995 24.56 -30.36 -21.20
N GLU A 996 25.82 -30.17 -21.60
CA GLU A 996 26.78 -29.27 -20.94
C GLU A 996 26.36 -27.80 -21.06
N PHE A 997 25.91 -27.39 -22.25
CA PHE A 997 25.30 -26.08 -22.47
C PHE A 997 24.08 -25.88 -21.55
N LEU A 998 23.10 -26.78 -21.59
CA LEU A 998 21.88 -26.65 -20.79
C LEU A 998 22.17 -26.57 -19.28
N ARG A 999 23.12 -27.38 -18.77
CA ARG A 999 23.55 -27.35 -17.36
C ARG A 999 24.21 -26.05 -16.91
N SER A 1000 24.56 -25.17 -17.85
CA SER A 1000 25.12 -23.84 -17.54
C SER A 1000 24.07 -22.86 -17.01
N PHE A 1001 22.77 -23.19 -17.15
CA PHE A 1001 21.64 -22.32 -16.81
C PHE A 1001 20.73 -22.96 -15.72
N PRO A 1002 21.21 -23.14 -14.48
CA PRO A 1002 20.53 -23.93 -13.45
C PRO A 1002 19.21 -23.34 -12.91
N ARG A 1003 18.80 -22.15 -13.36
CA ARG A 1003 17.52 -21.51 -13.03
C ARG A 1003 16.63 -21.23 -14.25
N LEU A 1004 16.95 -21.82 -15.41
CA LEU A 1004 16.22 -21.56 -16.64
C LEU A 1004 14.77 -22.07 -16.54
N ALA A 1005 13.80 -21.15 -16.63
CA ALA A 1005 12.38 -21.41 -16.51
C ALA A 1005 11.65 -21.36 -17.86
N SER A 1006 12.11 -20.51 -18.78
CA SER A 1006 11.62 -20.42 -20.16
C SER A 1006 12.74 -20.69 -21.17
N LEU A 1007 12.51 -21.61 -22.10
CA LEU A 1007 13.43 -21.92 -23.21
C LEU A 1007 12.65 -21.98 -24.53
N TYR A 1008 13.05 -21.18 -25.52
CA TYR A 1008 12.43 -21.14 -26.84
C TYR A 1008 13.42 -21.65 -27.91
N LEU A 1009 12.97 -22.63 -28.70
CA LEU A 1009 13.77 -23.39 -29.67
C LEU A 1009 13.06 -23.58 -31.03
N GLN A 1010 11.89 -22.97 -31.24
CA GLN A 1010 11.10 -23.09 -32.48
C GLN A 1010 11.89 -22.74 -33.75
N ASN A 1011 11.45 -23.28 -34.89
CA ASN A 1011 12.05 -23.14 -36.22
C ASN A 1011 13.56 -23.50 -36.26
N ASN A 1012 13.98 -24.48 -35.47
CA ASN A 1012 15.33 -25.06 -35.54
C ASN A 1012 15.25 -26.51 -36.05
N PRO A 1013 16.09 -26.93 -37.02
CA PRO A 1013 16.14 -28.28 -37.58
C PRO A 1013 16.79 -29.31 -36.64
N LEU A 1014 16.38 -29.31 -35.37
CA LEU A 1014 16.88 -30.18 -34.30
C LEU A 1014 16.64 -31.65 -34.65
N ARG A 1015 17.61 -32.51 -34.32
CA ARG A 1015 17.54 -33.96 -34.56
C ARG A 1015 17.79 -34.74 -33.29
N ASP A 1016 17.09 -35.88 -33.17
CA ASP A 1016 17.35 -36.90 -32.15
C ASP A 1016 17.08 -36.50 -30.69
N PHE A 1017 16.10 -35.59 -30.45
CA PHE A 1017 15.64 -35.20 -29.11
C PHE A 1017 14.19 -35.63 -28.81
N ASN A 1018 13.92 -35.99 -27.55
CA ASN A 1018 12.58 -36.10 -26.96
C ASN A 1018 12.36 -34.84 -26.09
N TYR A 1019 11.17 -34.24 -26.08
CA TYR A 1019 10.89 -33.04 -25.26
C TYR A 1019 11.13 -33.29 -23.75
N GLN A 1020 10.96 -34.53 -23.26
CA GLN A 1020 11.19 -34.89 -21.85
C GLN A 1020 12.65 -34.65 -21.41
N PHE A 1021 13.62 -34.80 -22.31
CA PHE A 1021 15.05 -34.57 -22.04
C PHE A 1021 15.33 -33.17 -21.49
N PHE A 1022 14.61 -32.15 -21.95
CA PHE A 1022 14.81 -30.78 -21.47
C PHE A 1022 14.38 -30.63 -20.00
N PHE A 1023 13.27 -31.25 -19.60
CA PHE A 1023 12.80 -31.25 -18.20
C PHE A 1023 13.67 -32.13 -17.28
N GLU A 1024 14.27 -33.20 -17.80
CA GLU A 1024 15.25 -34.02 -17.05
C GLU A 1024 16.58 -33.27 -16.80
N VAL A 1025 16.98 -32.36 -17.70
CA VAL A 1025 18.24 -31.61 -17.61
C VAL A 1025 18.07 -30.23 -16.94
N LEU A 1026 16.89 -29.61 -17.04
CA LEU A 1026 16.56 -28.28 -16.49
C LEU A 1026 15.42 -28.39 -15.45
N PRO A 1027 15.72 -28.57 -14.15
CA PRO A 1027 14.70 -28.81 -13.12
C PRO A 1027 13.83 -27.59 -12.78
N SER A 1028 14.16 -26.40 -13.31
CA SER A 1028 13.35 -25.17 -13.17
C SER A 1028 12.46 -24.89 -14.38
N LEU A 1029 12.54 -25.68 -15.45
CA LEU A 1029 11.86 -25.41 -16.72
C LEU A 1029 10.35 -25.58 -16.59
N SER A 1030 9.61 -24.48 -16.77
CA SER A 1030 8.15 -24.45 -16.75
C SER A 1030 7.53 -24.17 -18.12
N LEU A 1031 8.29 -23.57 -19.05
CA LEU A 1031 7.85 -23.24 -20.41
C LEU A 1031 8.91 -23.64 -21.44
N LEU A 1032 8.53 -24.52 -22.37
CA LEU A 1032 9.37 -25.00 -23.45
C LEU A 1032 8.70 -24.74 -24.81
N GLY A 1033 9.29 -23.85 -25.61
CA GLY A 1033 8.88 -23.57 -26.97
C GLY A 1033 9.57 -24.49 -27.97
N LEU A 1034 8.82 -25.40 -28.60
CA LEU A 1034 9.28 -26.30 -29.66
C LEU A 1034 8.27 -26.31 -30.82
N ASP A 1035 8.71 -26.82 -31.97
CA ASP A 1035 7.84 -27.06 -33.14
C ASP A 1035 6.98 -28.34 -32.93
N PRO A 1036 5.83 -28.48 -33.62
CA PRO A 1036 4.91 -29.61 -33.47
C PRO A 1036 5.38 -30.95 -34.04
#